data_AF-A8WPX2-F1
#
_entry.id   AF-A8WPX2-F1
#
_cell.length_a   1.000
_cell.length_b   1.000
_cell.length_c   1.000
_cell.angle_alpha   90.00
_cell.angle_beta   90.00
_cell.angle_gamma   90.00
#
_symmetry.space_group_name_H-M   'P 1'
#
loop_
_entity.id
_entity.type
_entity.pdbx_description
1 polymer ?
#
loop_
_entity_poly.entity_id
_entity_poly.type
_entity_poly.pdbx_seq_one_letter_code
_entity_poly.pdbx_strand_id
1 'polypeptide(L)'
;MSHAYQWLTDRQRNNISQIIFTFSNRNIYLFLLCPSAEGTHHIRIAYESFGEATSVISEKMYLAVDKNCVDVFCDDLAMIIKNQESVLNIFQASLSSRTMGNFDEPISDTNANRISASIENALKSRSSLLWTKTLSTLFASVSQSISMIRYLDPKFLKCADFSFGDLVDCRDLICFKKLENIYRISVFLRFNTVTEENIHSFNELLTFSKMFVVIQIVFAKCHYENWMEILDPKFKREANRDKLILFFHDHSIHRKSAQVERTVSETMASKTEARKILVNPLAMKLILEELDCFDVLKLRKVSSGIRNCIDELKSDPHVKSYTICLDKHHHSTLIELTSGAYKEIKYLPVKTGGCVNNHYFKKLDARAQSLKDAETILKNMKACLEELRLVYHCFSIYHLGSKDYLGWYSEKFSVAFGKILRKRSTPLKIKRFAISCKYQNEVMAILPHIDPRSLKILEILYPSKQVNLKFENIVKVRFEVDRISETKQWRNAEQLIGNYLIITTPIQKIRILHFVNLDVLVECLSTEDVVYLKTNLLGKPIFQKFRISFLTSTIDESLNELIGEPYRTVPNIKKAWYFRIPYTEYYMHIALDIHNLIILMILFLLFTGLVAYLFHELYWKRRNLPPGPIPIPLIGNMLGLVMEKPGYECFRRWTKKYGDIYTFWLGELKDVPYVYRVAEKY
;
A
#
# COMPACT_ATOMS: atom_id res chain seq x y z
N MET A 1 -18.32 -12.38 -24.10
CA MET A 1 -19.26 -13.01 -23.13
C MET A 1 -18.52 -13.01 -21.81
N SER A 2 -19.08 -12.43 -20.74
CA SER A 2 -18.34 -12.28 -19.47
C SER A 2 -18.21 -13.61 -18.74
N HIS A 3 -17.07 -13.82 -18.08
CA HIS A 3 -16.71 -15.05 -17.41
C HIS A 3 -16.78 -14.88 -15.88
N ALA A 4 -15.84 -14.14 -15.29
CA ALA A 4 -15.79 -13.95 -13.84
C ALA A 4 -16.93 -13.08 -13.29
N TYR A 5 -17.52 -12.20 -14.10
CA TYR A 5 -18.68 -11.41 -13.68
C TYR A 5 -19.86 -12.30 -13.23
N GLN A 6 -20.01 -13.47 -13.87
CA GLN A 6 -21.07 -14.41 -13.55
C GLN A 6 -20.90 -15.05 -12.16
N TRP A 7 -19.68 -15.06 -11.60
CA TRP A 7 -19.40 -15.58 -10.26
C TRP A 7 -19.83 -14.64 -9.14
N LEU A 8 -20.07 -13.37 -9.44
CA LEU A 8 -20.56 -12.40 -8.45
C LEU A 8 -22.03 -12.71 -8.12
N THR A 9 -22.36 -12.76 -6.83
CA THR A 9 -23.77 -12.80 -6.38
C THR A 9 -24.47 -11.49 -6.72
N ASP A 10 -25.81 -11.50 -6.82
CA ASP A 10 -26.57 -10.28 -7.11
C ASP A 10 -26.32 -9.18 -6.07
N ARG A 11 -26.18 -9.57 -4.80
CA ARG A 11 -25.80 -8.64 -3.71
C ARG A 11 -24.43 -8.01 -3.94
N GLN A 12 -23.44 -8.77 -4.41
CA GLN A 12 -22.11 -8.25 -4.70
C GLN A 12 -22.14 -7.32 -5.91
N ARG A 13 -22.80 -7.72 -7.01
CA ARG A 13 -22.95 -6.91 -8.23
C ARG A 13 -23.55 -5.53 -7.92
N ASN A 14 -24.57 -5.49 -7.06
CA ASN A 14 -25.27 -4.24 -6.75
C ASN A 14 -24.53 -3.33 -5.75
N ASN A 15 -23.59 -3.88 -4.96
CA ASN A 15 -22.93 -3.16 -3.86
C ASN A 15 -21.42 -2.94 -4.07
N ILE A 16 -20.92 -3.01 -5.30
CA ILE A 16 -19.51 -2.68 -5.58
C ILE A 16 -19.28 -1.20 -5.26
N SER A 17 -18.40 -0.92 -4.32
CA SER A 17 -18.03 0.45 -3.91
C SER A 17 -16.65 0.87 -4.38
N GLN A 18 -15.80 -0.07 -4.80
CA GLN A 18 -14.51 0.24 -5.43
C GLN A 18 -14.20 -0.77 -6.54
N ILE A 19 -13.69 -0.25 -7.65
CA ILE A 19 -13.15 -1.03 -8.76
C ILE A 19 -11.68 -0.63 -8.91
N ILE A 20 -10.77 -1.59 -8.73
CA ILE A 20 -9.34 -1.35 -8.87
C ILE A 20 -8.76 -2.47 -9.71
N PHE A 21 -7.99 -2.17 -10.74
CA PHE A 21 -7.21 -3.19 -11.44
C PHE A 21 -5.77 -2.79 -11.68
N THR A 22 -4.90 -3.81 -11.70
CA THR A 22 -3.46 -3.70 -11.87
C THR A 22 -2.94 -4.72 -12.88
N PHE A 23 -1.95 -4.35 -13.68
CA PHE A 23 -1.24 -5.29 -14.55
C PHE A 23 0.19 -5.52 -14.07
N SER A 24 0.63 -6.78 -14.05
CA SER A 24 2.00 -7.19 -13.73
C SER A 24 2.32 -8.50 -14.46
N ASN A 25 3.50 -8.59 -15.09
CA ASN A 25 4.03 -9.81 -15.71
C ASN A 25 3.04 -10.56 -16.63
N ARG A 26 2.38 -9.82 -17.55
CA ARG A 26 1.35 -10.33 -18.49
C ARG A 26 0.02 -10.77 -17.86
N ASN A 27 -0.13 -10.60 -16.55
CA ASN A 27 -1.35 -10.91 -15.80
C ASN A 27 -2.10 -9.64 -15.41
N ILE A 28 -3.44 -9.73 -15.38
CA ILE A 28 -4.33 -8.66 -14.91
C ILE A 28 -4.96 -9.09 -13.59
N TYR A 29 -4.97 -8.21 -12.60
CA TYR A 29 -5.66 -8.41 -11.34
C TYR A 29 -6.75 -7.37 -11.17
N LEU A 30 -7.99 -7.82 -11.01
CA LEU A 30 -9.16 -7.01 -10.73
C LEU A 30 -9.57 -7.20 -9.27
N PHE A 31 -9.83 -6.09 -8.58
CA PHE A 31 -10.23 -6.04 -7.20
C PHE A 31 -11.54 -5.27 -7.07
N LEU A 32 -12.54 -5.89 -6.46
CA LEU A 32 -13.85 -5.31 -6.19
C LEU A 32 -14.08 -5.26 -4.68
N LEU A 33 -14.49 -4.10 -4.18
CA LEU A 33 -14.75 -3.89 -2.75
C LEU A 33 -16.25 -3.72 -2.50
N CYS A 34 -16.86 -4.69 -1.83
CA CYS A 34 -18.30 -4.74 -1.59
C CYS A 34 -18.59 -4.57 -0.08
N PRO A 35 -19.14 -3.43 0.37
CA PRO A 35 -19.53 -3.24 1.76
C PRO A 35 -20.70 -4.18 2.13
N SER A 36 -20.69 -4.71 3.35
CA SER A 36 -21.80 -5.50 3.89
C SER A 36 -22.00 -5.24 5.38
N ALA A 37 -23.14 -5.66 5.93
CA ALA A 37 -23.46 -5.52 7.36
C ALA A 37 -22.49 -6.30 8.28
N GLU A 38 -21.81 -7.33 7.75
CA GLU A 38 -20.83 -8.16 8.46
C GLU A 38 -19.39 -7.68 8.26
N GLY A 39 -19.18 -6.62 7.46
CA GLY A 39 -17.87 -6.08 7.10
C GLY A 39 -17.67 -5.92 5.60
N THR A 40 -16.48 -5.47 5.20
CA THR A 40 -16.14 -5.22 3.80
C THR A 40 -15.63 -6.50 3.12
N HIS A 41 -16.32 -6.95 2.08
CA HIS A 41 -15.92 -8.10 1.28
C HIS A 41 -14.98 -7.66 0.14
N HIS A 42 -13.85 -8.35 0.00
CA HIS A 42 -12.84 -8.06 -1.01
C HIS A 42 -12.77 -9.20 -2.01
N ILE A 43 -13.24 -8.95 -3.23
CA ILE A 43 -13.21 -9.94 -4.31
C ILE A 43 -11.98 -9.68 -5.15
N ARG A 44 -11.15 -10.70 -5.34
CA ARG A 44 -9.99 -10.67 -6.24
C ARG A 44 -10.25 -11.61 -7.41
N ILE A 45 -10.09 -11.11 -8.62
CA ILE A 45 -10.11 -11.90 -9.85
C ILE A 45 -8.75 -11.71 -10.53
N ALA A 46 -8.04 -12.81 -10.78
CA ALA A 46 -6.80 -12.83 -11.54
C ALA A 46 -7.07 -13.38 -12.93
N TYR A 47 -6.49 -12.73 -13.94
CA TYR A 47 -6.49 -13.15 -15.34
C TYR A 47 -5.02 -13.42 -15.69
N GLU A 48 -4.67 -14.69 -15.76
CA GLU A 48 -3.29 -15.14 -15.93
C GLU A 48 -3.10 -15.69 -17.35
N SER A 49 -2.11 -15.17 -18.08
CA SER A 49 -1.83 -15.64 -19.44
C SER A 49 -1.11 -16.99 -19.42
N PHE A 50 -1.61 -17.97 -20.17
CA PHE A 50 -0.96 -19.28 -20.36
C PHE A 50 -0.97 -19.63 -21.85
N GLY A 51 0.13 -19.35 -22.55
CA GLY A 51 0.18 -19.44 -24.01
C GLY A 51 -0.76 -18.43 -24.67
N GLU A 52 -1.66 -18.90 -25.53
CA GLU A 52 -2.73 -18.08 -26.17
C GLU A 52 -4.03 -18.03 -25.35
N ALA A 53 -4.13 -18.84 -24.28
CA ALA A 53 -5.30 -18.94 -23.42
C ALA A 53 -5.13 -18.14 -22.11
N THR A 54 -6.24 -17.92 -21.42
CA THR A 54 -6.31 -17.18 -20.15
C THR A 54 -6.91 -18.04 -19.05
N SER A 55 -6.22 -18.12 -17.92
CA SER A 55 -6.77 -18.66 -16.69
C SER A 55 -7.40 -17.54 -15.87
N VAL A 56 -8.71 -17.63 -15.62
CA VAL A 56 -9.46 -16.72 -14.76
C VAL A 56 -9.63 -17.36 -13.39
N ILE A 57 -9.24 -16.66 -12.33
CA ILE A 57 -9.15 -17.21 -10.97
C ILE A 57 -9.77 -16.25 -9.96
N SER A 58 -10.73 -16.72 -9.16
CA SER A 58 -11.26 -15.95 -8.03
C SER A 58 -11.58 -16.85 -6.86
N GLU A 59 -10.89 -16.67 -5.73
CA GLU A 59 -11.02 -17.51 -4.53
C GLU A 59 -10.93 -19.04 -4.84
N LYS A 60 -12.08 -19.73 -4.86
CA LYS A 60 -12.24 -21.16 -5.18
C LYS A 60 -12.59 -21.43 -6.64
N MET A 61 -12.96 -20.41 -7.43
CA MET A 61 -13.39 -20.53 -8.82
C MET A 61 -12.20 -20.47 -9.78
N TYR A 62 -12.27 -21.28 -10.84
CA TYR A 62 -11.28 -21.37 -11.90
C TYR A 62 -11.99 -21.58 -13.25
N LEU A 63 -11.53 -20.88 -14.28
CA LEU A 63 -11.96 -21.10 -15.65
C LEU A 63 -10.79 -20.88 -16.61
N ALA A 64 -10.56 -21.83 -17.50
CA ALA A 64 -9.68 -21.64 -18.65
C ALA A 64 -10.50 -21.13 -19.83
N VAL A 65 -10.07 -20.04 -20.44
CA VAL A 65 -10.71 -19.42 -21.59
C VAL A 65 -9.70 -19.34 -22.73
N ASP A 66 -10.06 -19.89 -23.89
CA ASP A 66 -9.23 -19.87 -25.09
C ASP A 66 -9.31 -18.51 -25.81
N LYS A 67 -8.87 -17.46 -25.09
CA LYS A 67 -8.81 -16.06 -25.55
C LYS A 67 -7.67 -15.35 -24.87
N ASN A 68 -7.22 -14.25 -25.46
CA ASN A 68 -6.20 -13.38 -24.89
C ASN A 68 -6.64 -12.74 -23.56
N CYS A 69 -5.71 -12.64 -22.62
CA CYS A 69 -5.92 -12.15 -21.25
C CYS A 69 -6.59 -10.78 -21.19
N VAL A 70 -6.18 -9.85 -22.07
CA VAL A 70 -6.75 -8.49 -22.12
C VAL A 70 -8.22 -8.53 -22.54
N ASP A 71 -8.59 -9.39 -23.49
CA ASP A 71 -9.97 -9.49 -23.97
C ASP A 71 -10.89 -10.10 -22.92
N VAL A 72 -10.44 -11.17 -22.26
CA VAL A 72 -11.20 -11.82 -21.18
C VAL A 72 -11.44 -10.85 -20.03
N PHE A 73 -10.40 -10.11 -19.63
CA PHE A 73 -10.53 -9.06 -18.63
C PHE A 73 -11.49 -7.93 -19.07
N CYS A 74 -11.37 -7.48 -20.32
CA CYS A 74 -12.21 -6.41 -20.86
C CYS A 74 -13.69 -6.80 -20.90
N ASP A 75 -14.00 -8.05 -21.29
CA ASP A 75 -15.36 -8.59 -21.29
C ASP A 75 -16.00 -8.53 -19.89
N ASP A 76 -15.24 -8.93 -18.86
CA ASP A 76 -15.70 -8.92 -17.47
C ASP A 76 -15.82 -7.50 -16.89
N LEU A 77 -14.80 -6.65 -17.13
CA LEU A 77 -14.81 -5.26 -16.68
C LEU A 77 -15.98 -4.48 -17.31
N ALA A 78 -16.25 -4.68 -18.59
CA ALA A 78 -17.34 -4.01 -19.29
C ALA A 78 -18.70 -4.34 -18.65
N MET A 79 -18.93 -5.60 -18.27
CA MET A 79 -20.16 -6.01 -17.59
C MET A 79 -20.27 -5.43 -16.18
N ILE A 80 -19.17 -5.33 -15.44
CA ILE A 80 -19.16 -4.67 -14.13
C ILE A 80 -19.53 -3.20 -14.28
N ILE A 81 -18.90 -2.48 -15.20
CA ILE A 81 -19.16 -1.06 -15.45
C ILE A 81 -20.60 -0.86 -15.92
N LYS A 82 -21.11 -1.70 -16.83
CA LYS A 82 -22.46 -1.54 -17.39
C LYS A 82 -23.54 -1.71 -16.34
N ASN A 83 -23.39 -2.67 -15.42
CA ASN A 83 -24.38 -2.99 -14.40
C ASN A 83 -24.12 -2.28 -13.04
N GLN A 84 -23.20 -1.32 -13.00
CA GLN A 84 -22.90 -0.59 -11.78
C GLN A 84 -24.03 0.41 -11.46
N GLU A 85 -24.78 0.18 -10.39
CA GLU A 85 -25.86 1.07 -9.93
C GLU A 85 -25.54 1.83 -8.65
N SER A 86 -24.62 1.33 -7.82
CA SER A 86 -24.21 2.01 -6.58
C SER A 86 -23.08 3.01 -6.81
N VAL A 87 -22.96 3.99 -5.91
CA VAL A 87 -21.92 5.01 -5.96
C VAL A 87 -20.55 4.38 -5.68
N LEU A 88 -19.65 4.47 -6.65
CA LEU A 88 -18.25 4.08 -6.48
C LEU A 88 -17.51 5.14 -5.67
N ASN A 89 -16.84 4.73 -4.60
CA ASN A 89 -15.90 5.57 -3.88
C ASN A 89 -14.61 5.76 -4.68
N ILE A 90 -14.15 4.71 -5.36
CA ILE A 90 -12.91 4.69 -6.14
C ILE A 90 -13.09 3.86 -7.41
N PHE A 91 -12.79 4.44 -8.56
CA PHE A 91 -12.50 3.74 -9.80
C PHE A 91 -11.02 3.98 -10.14
N GLN A 92 -10.19 2.95 -10.03
CA GLN A 92 -8.75 3.05 -10.25
C GLN A 92 -8.24 2.04 -11.27
N ALA A 93 -7.49 2.55 -12.23
CA ALA A 93 -7.03 1.83 -13.40
C ALA A 93 -5.51 2.02 -13.52
N SER A 94 -4.71 0.99 -13.25
CA SER A 94 -3.24 1.09 -13.20
C SER A 94 -2.57 0.01 -14.06
N LEU A 95 -1.79 0.41 -15.07
CA LEU A 95 -1.07 -0.52 -15.95
C LEU A 95 0.45 -0.33 -15.77
N SER A 96 1.07 -1.24 -15.02
CA SER A 96 2.51 -1.42 -14.81
C SER A 96 3.31 -0.37 -14.01
N SER A 97 4.44 -0.85 -13.51
CA SER A 97 5.27 -0.32 -12.43
C SER A 97 5.94 1.03 -12.74
N ARG A 98 5.48 2.10 -12.08
CA ARG A 98 6.40 3.13 -11.58
C ARG A 98 6.75 2.86 -10.12
N THR A 99 7.20 1.64 -9.85
CA THR A 99 8.02 1.38 -8.68
C THR A 99 9.44 1.76 -9.08
N MET A 100 9.97 2.85 -8.50
CA MET A 100 11.41 3.10 -8.57
C MET A 100 12.14 1.85 -8.08
N GLY A 101 12.78 1.10 -8.98
CA GLY A 101 13.72 0.04 -8.61
C GLY A 101 13.78 -1.20 -9.51
N ASN A 102 12.66 -1.71 -10.02
CA ASN A 102 12.65 -2.95 -10.83
C ASN A 102 11.94 -2.71 -12.18
N PHE A 103 12.64 -3.05 -13.26
CA PHE A 103 12.15 -3.01 -14.63
C PHE A 103 11.31 -4.26 -14.92
N ASP A 104 10.03 -4.25 -14.54
CA ASP A 104 9.06 -5.08 -15.27
C ASP A 104 8.80 -4.37 -16.62
N GLU A 105 8.73 -5.12 -17.73
CA GLU A 105 8.45 -4.54 -19.04
C GLU A 105 7.12 -3.76 -18.99
N PRO A 106 7.10 -2.49 -19.45
CA PRO A 106 5.85 -1.74 -19.55
C PRO A 106 4.89 -2.50 -20.45
N ILE A 107 3.59 -2.41 -20.16
CA ILE A 107 2.57 -2.86 -21.11
C ILE A 107 2.84 -2.25 -22.49
N SER A 108 2.70 -3.04 -23.55
CA SER A 108 2.67 -2.48 -24.90
C SER A 108 1.54 -1.45 -25.03
N ASP A 109 1.82 -0.29 -25.60
CA ASP A 109 0.83 0.79 -25.79
C ASP A 109 -0.47 0.27 -26.43
N THR A 110 -0.38 -0.74 -27.28
CA THR A 110 -1.51 -1.47 -27.88
C THR A 110 -2.49 -2.02 -26.83
N ASN A 111 -2.01 -2.68 -25.77
CA ASN A 111 -2.89 -3.26 -24.75
C ASN A 111 -3.47 -2.18 -23.82
N ALA A 112 -2.70 -1.13 -23.51
CA ALA A 112 -3.21 0.02 -22.75
C ALA A 112 -4.35 0.72 -23.51
N ASN A 113 -4.18 0.92 -24.81
CA ASN A 113 -5.20 1.50 -25.68
C ASN A 113 -6.45 0.62 -25.78
N ARG A 114 -6.29 -0.71 -25.87
CA ARG A 114 -7.43 -1.65 -25.89
C ARG A 114 -8.25 -1.60 -24.60
N ILE A 115 -7.58 -1.60 -23.44
CA ILE A 115 -8.27 -1.50 -22.13
C ILE A 115 -8.98 -0.15 -22.01
N SER A 116 -8.31 0.94 -22.41
CA SER A 116 -8.88 2.29 -22.41
C SER A 116 -10.15 2.38 -23.26
N ALA A 117 -10.09 1.85 -24.49
CA ALA A 117 -11.23 1.80 -25.40
C ALA A 117 -12.38 0.92 -24.84
N SER A 118 -12.07 -0.21 -24.21
CA SER A 118 -13.06 -1.07 -23.57
C SER A 118 -13.82 -0.34 -22.44
N ILE A 119 -13.09 0.37 -21.56
CA ILE A 119 -13.70 1.18 -20.50
C ILE A 119 -14.60 2.26 -21.08
N GLU A 120 -14.12 2.99 -22.09
CA GLU A 120 -14.89 4.05 -22.74
C GLU A 120 -16.18 3.51 -23.39
N ASN A 121 -16.09 2.37 -24.10
CA ASN A 121 -17.24 1.73 -24.71
C ASN A 121 -18.24 1.22 -23.66
N ALA A 122 -17.75 0.65 -22.56
CA ALA A 122 -18.60 0.22 -21.45
C ALA A 122 -19.35 1.40 -20.82
N LEU A 123 -18.65 2.52 -20.58
CA LEU A 123 -19.24 3.77 -20.09
C LEU A 123 -20.30 4.34 -21.06
N LYS A 124 -19.99 4.38 -22.36
CA LYS A 124 -20.92 4.82 -23.43
C LYS A 124 -22.19 3.96 -23.50
N SER A 125 -22.07 2.67 -23.24
CA SER A 125 -23.19 1.72 -23.34
C SER A 125 -24.21 1.82 -22.21
N ARG A 126 -23.93 2.61 -21.17
CA ARG A 126 -24.84 2.82 -20.04
C ARG A 126 -25.97 3.78 -20.42
N SER A 127 -27.16 3.53 -19.90
CA SER A 127 -28.30 4.45 -20.00
C SER A 127 -28.16 5.69 -19.11
N SER A 128 -27.28 5.64 -18.10
CA SER A 128 -27.04 6.72 -17.13
C SER A 128 -25.55 6.91 -16.84
N LEU A 129 -25.19 8.14 -16.44
CA LEU A 129 -23.83 8.49 -16.04
C LEU A 129 -23.37 7.62 -14.86
N LEU A 130 -22.10 7.26 -14.83
CA LEU A 130 -21.52 6.48 -13.74
C LEU A 130 -21.30 7.36 -12.51
N TRP A 131 -21.83 6.95 -11.36
CA TRP A 131 -21.61 7.64 -10.10
C TRP A 131 -20.29 7.22 -9.45
N THR A 132 -19.26 8.05 -9.57
CA THR A 132 -17.96 7.81 -8.91
C THR A 132 -17.44 9.05 -8.19
N LYS A 133 -16.86 8.86 -6.99
CA LYS A 133 -16.23 9.95 -6.22
C LYS A 133 -14.80 10.24 -6.67
N THR A 134 -14.08 9.20 -7.07
CA THR A 134 -12.68 9.29 -7.48
C THR A 134 -12.45 8.49 -8.75
N LEU A 135 -11.94 9.13 -9.79
CA LEU A 135 -11.39 8.46 -10.97
C LEU A 135 -9.87 8.55 -10.92
N SER A 136 -9.17 7.43 -11.10
CA SER A 136 -7.72 7.41 -11.25
C SER A 136 -7.33 6.54 -12.43
N THR A 137 -6.66 7.10 -13.43
CA THR A 137 -6.17 6.38 -14.61
C THR A 137 -4.69 6.66 -14.81
N LEU A 138 -3.86 5.63 -14.63
CA LEU A 138 -2.40 5.75 -14.62
C LEU A 138 -1.74 5.28 -15.93
N PHE A 139 -2.52 5.15 -17.00
CA PHE A 139 -2.07 4.64 -18.31
C PHE A 139 -2.75 5.27 -19.52
N ALA A 140 -3.81 6.06 -19.31
CA ALA A 140 -4.58 6.64 -20.40
C ALA A 140 -3.93 7.94 -20.88
N SER A 141 -4.05 8.23 -22.18
CA SER A 141 -3.70 9.56 -22.70
C SER A 141 -4.62 10.64 -22.11
N VAL A 142 -4.24 11.91 -22.26
CA VAL A 142 -5.08 13.04 -21.84
C VAL A 142 -6.43 13.00 -22.55
N SER A 143 -6.44 12.72 -23.85
CA SER A 143 -7.67 12.63 -24.65
C SER A 143 -8.59 11.50 -24.20
N GLN A 144 -8.05 10.30 -23.94
CA GLN A 144 -8.81 9.16 -23.43
C GLN A 144 -9.39 9.46 -22.04
N SER A 145 -8.58 10.04 -21.16
CA SER A 145 -8.98 10.43 -19.81
C SER A 145 -10.17 11.41 -19.84
N ILE A 146 -10.09 12.44 -20.68
CA ILE A 146 -11.16 13.42 -20.87
C ILE A 146 -12.42 12.77 -21.47
N SER A 147 -12.26 11.82 -22.40
CA SER A 147 -13.40 11.09 -22.96
C SER A 147 -14.16 10.32 -21.87
N MET A 148 -13.43 9.62 -20.98
CA MET A 148 -14.04 8.88 -19.87
C MET A 148 -14.80 9.78 -18.89
N ILE A 149 -14.25 10.95 -18.54
CA ILE A 149 -14.89 11.91 -17.60
C ILE A 149 -16.30 12.29 -18.06
N ARG A 150 -16.54 12.41 -19.37
CA ARG A 150 -17.84 12.82 -19.93
C ARG A 150 -18.98 11.88 -19.58
N TYR A 151 -18.67 10.63 -19.24
CA TYR A 151 -19.65 9.60 -18.88
C TYR A 151 -19.77 9.41 -17.36
N LEU A 152 -19.16 10.30 -16.57
CA LEU A 152 -19.25 10.30 -15.11
C LEU A 152 -20.21 11.40 -14.64
N ASP A 153 -20.87 11.18 -13.50
CA ASP A 153 -21.77 12.19 -12.93
C ASP A 153 -20.98 13.30 -12.19
N PRO A 154 -21.12 14.57 -12.60
CA PRO A 154 -20.42 15.70 -11.98
C PRO A 154 -20.77 15.94 -10.51
N LYS A 155 -21.97 15.55 -10.05
CA LYS A 155 -22.39 15.75 -8.65
C LYS A 155 -21.59 14.88 -7.70
N PHE A 156 -21.13 13.72 -8.17
CA PHE A 156 -20.41 12.75 -7.35
C PHE A 156 -18.89 12.86 -7.50
N LEU A 157 -18.38 13.24 -8.67
CA LEU A 157 -16.94 13.30 -8.95
C LEU A 157 -16.24 14.41 -8.15
N LYS A 158 -15.44 14.02 -7.15
CA LYS A 158 -14.66 14.95 -6.30
C LYS A 158 -13.19 15.03 -6.72
N CYS A 159 -12.64 13.93 -7.22
CA CYS A 159 -11.21 13.78 -7.47
C CYS A 159 -10.95 13.05 -8.79
N ALA A 160 -10.01 13.56 -9.58
CA ALA A 160 -9.53 12.95 -10.82
C ALA A 160 -7.99 12.90 -10.81
N ASP A 161 -7.41 11.71 -10.62
CA ASP A 161 -5.96 11.49 -10.58
C ASP A 161 -5.47 10.95 -11.93
N PHE A 162 -4.65 11.73 -12.63
CA PHE A 162 -4.09 11.37 -13.92
C PHE A 162 -2.56 11.29 -13.84
N SER A 163 -1.98 10.14 -14.18
CA SER A 163 -0.52 10.03 -14.29
C SER A 163 -0.15 9.91 -15.75
N PHE A 164 0.68 10.84 -16.22
CA PHE A 164 1.08 10.93 -17.61
C PHE A 164 2.55 10.51 -17.76
N GLY A 165 2.84 9.82 -18.87
CA GLY A 165 4.19 9.46 -19.29
C GLY A 165 5.08 10.68 -19.56
N ASP A 166 6.39 10.48 -19.77
CA ASP A 166 7.28 11.55 -20.30
C ASP A 166 7.04 11.84 -21.80
N LEU A 167 6.12 11.11 -22.45
CA LEU A 167 5.77 11.24 -23.86
C LEU A 167 4.45 11.99 -24.08
N VAL A 168 3.89 12.61 -23.05
CA VAL A 168 2.61 13.33 -23.15
C VAL A 168 2.84 14.76 -23.59
N ASP A 169 2.20 15.14 -24.69
CA ASP A 169 2.14 16.52 -25.15
C ASP A 169 1.24 17.33 -24.20
N CYS A 170 1.84 18.21 -23.41
CA CYS A 170 1.10 19.04 -22.47
C CYS A 170 0.11 20.00 -23.15
N ARG A 171 0.21 20.23 -24.47
CA ARG A 171 -0.80 20.98 -25.24
C ARG A 171 -2.15 20.28 -25.23
N ASP A 172 -2.19 18.95 -25.07
CA ASP A 172 -3.45 18.21 -24.93
C ASP A 172 -4.20 18.56 -23.64
N LEU A 173 -3.52 19.10 -22.62
CA LEU A 173 -4.17 19.53 -21.38
C LEU A 173 -5.16 20.69 -21.62
N ILE A 174 -5.02 21.46 -22.70
CA ILE A 174 -6.03 22.44 -23.12
C ILE A 174 -7.38 21.76 -23.35
N CYS A 175 -7.43 20.47 -23.70
CA CYS A 175 -8.69 19.76 -23.89
C CYS A 175 -9.56 19.71 -22.64
N PHE A 176 -9.02 19.94 -21.43
CA PHE A 176 -9.83 20.12 -20.21
C PHE A 176 -10.82 21.29 -20.34
N LYS A 177 -10.55 22.29 -21.21
CA LYS A 177 -11.49 23.35 -21.59
C LYS A 177 -12.83 22.79 -22.07
N LYS A 178 -12.84 21.63 -22.74
CA LYS A 178 -14.06 21.00 -23.26
C LYS A 178 -15.02 20.51 -22.16
N LEU A 179 -14.65 20.58 -20.87
CA LEU A 179 -15.47 20.22 -19.72
C LEU A 179 -16.15 21.43 -19.04
N GLU A 180 -16.05 22.62 -19.66
CA GLU A 180 -16.54 23.95 -19.25
C GLU A 180 -17.64 23.96 -18.16
N ASN A 181 -17.25 24.38 -16.95
CA ASN A 181 -18.11 24.70 -15.79
C ASN A 181 -19.00 23.60 -15.19
N ILE A 182 -18.91 22.36 -15.67
CA ILE A 182 -19.75 21.25 -15.18
C ILE A 182 -19.14 20.58 -13.94
N TYR A 183 -17.81 20.60 -13.78
CA TYR A 183 -17.09 19.85 -12.76
C TYR A 183 -16.28 20.76 -11.82
N ARG A 184 -16.22 20.40 -10.53
CA ARG A 184 -15.25 20.92 -9.56
C ARG A 184 -14.34 19.79 -9.10
N ILE A 185 -13.16 19.69 -9.71
CA ILE A 185 -12.30 18.52 -9.53
C ILE A 185 -10.93 18.88 -8.96
N SER A 186 -10.40 17.96 -8.17
CA SER A 186 -8.98 17.94 -7.81
C SER A 186 -8.23 17.17 -8.89
N VAL A 187 -7.23 17.78 -9.52
CA VAL A 187 -6.39 17.14 -10.54
C VAL A 187 -5.00 16.87 -10.00
N PHE A 188 -4.54 15.64 -10.17
CA PHE A 188 -3.18 15.24 -9.87
C PHE A 188 -2.51 14.90 -11.19
N LEU A 189 -1.34 15.49 -11.45
CA LEU A 189 -0.50 15.27 -12.62
C LEU A 189 0.85 14.74 -12.13
N ARG A 190 1.35 13.68 -12.75
CA ARG A 190 2.70 13.17 -12.49
C ARG A 190 3.49 13.12 -13.78
N PHE A 191 4.72 13.64 -13.73
CA PHE A 191 5.70 13.63 -14.81
C PHE A 191 6.98 12.92 -14.29
N ASN A 192 7.82 12.32 -15.13
CA ASN A 192 9.20 12.06 -14.66
C ASN A 192 10.08 13.27 -14.99
N THR A 193 9.89 13.91 -16.15
CA THR A 193 10.65 15.10 -16.55
C THR A 193 9.71 16.25 -16.91
N VAL A 194 9.95 17.44 -16.36
CA VAL A 194 9.22 18.68 -16.72
C VAL A 194 10.11 19.58 -17.59
N THR A 195 9.60 19.97 -18.76
CA THR A 195 10.21 20.91 -19.72
C THR A 195 9.61 22.31 -19.61
N GLU A 196 10.22 23.30 -20.26
CA GLU A 196 9.71 24.68 -20.35
C GLU A 196 8.32 24.75 -21.00
N GLU A 197 8.08 23.98 -22.07
CA GLU A 197 6.78 23.87 -22.75
C GLU A 197 5.67 23.36 -21.82
N ASN A 198 6.00 22.46 -20.89
CA ASN A 198 5.05 21.98 -19.88
C ASN A 198 4.63 23.11 -18.92
N ILE A 199 5.57 23.98 -18.53
CA ILE A 199 5.31 25.12 -17.63
C ILE A 199 4.38 26.14 -18.29
N HIS A 200 4.57 26.45 -19.57
CA HIS A 200 3.64 27.28 -20.33
C HIS A 200 2.24 26.68 -20.38
N SER A 201 2.13 25.37 -20.62
CA SER A 201 0.85 24.67 -20.63
C SER A 201 0.16 24.69 -19.26
N PHE A 202 0.92 24.65 -18.16
CA PHE A 202 0.36 24.80 -16.81
C PHE A 202 -0.23 26.20 -16.60
N ASN A 203 0.42 27.25 -17.11
CA ASN A 203 -0.14 28.61 -17.07
C ASN A 203 -1.44 28.73 -17.86
N GLU A 204 -1.56 28.04 -19.00
CA GLU A 204 -2.83 27.99 -19.74
C GLU A 204 -3.92 27.27 -18.93
N LEU A 205 -3.60 26.17 -18.24
CA LEU A 205 -4.56 25.51 -17.33
C LEU A 205 -5.05 26.43 -16.21
N LEU A 206 -4.19 27.33 -15.70
CA LEU A 206 -4.55 28.31 -14.66
C LEU A 206 -5.66 29.28 -15.13
N THR A 207 -5.78 29.53 -16.44
CA THR A 207 -6.85 30.38 -16.98
C THR A 207 -8.25 29.81 -16.74
N PHE A 208 -8.35 28.49 -16.51
CA PHE A 208 -9.60 27.76 -16.21
C PHE A 208 -9.79 27.45 -14.71
N SER A 209 -9.18 28.26 -13.83
CA SER A 209 -9.18 28.13 -12.36
C SER A 209 -10.53 27.79 -11.69
N LYS A 210 -11.66 28.22 -12.25
CA LYS A 210 -13.00 27.98 -11.68
C LYS A 210 -13.40 26.49 -11.66
N MET A 211 -12.80 25.65 -12.50
CA MET A 211 -13.07 24.21 -12.59
C MET A 211 -12.30 23.39 -11.54
N PHE A 212 -11.22 23.93 -10.99
CA PHE A 212 -10.30 23.17 -10.16
C PHE A 212 -10.41 23.55 -8.69
N VAL A 213 -10.36 22.54 -7.81
CA VAL A 213 -10.20 22.74 -6.36
C VAL A 213 -8.71 22.81 -6.02
N VAL A 214 -7.93 21.90 -6.60
CA VAL A 214 -6.48 21.83 -6.44
C VAL A 214 -5.90 21.21 -7.71
N ILE A 215 -4.76 21.71 -8.17
CA ILE A 215 -3.91 21.02 -9.15
C ILE A 215 -2.61 20.68 -8.44
N GLN A 216 -2.29 19.39 -8.35
CA GLN A 216 -1.02 18.92 -7.80
C GLN A 216 -0.19 18.32 -8.93
N ILE A 217 1.03 18.81 -9.10
CA ILE A 217 1.99 18.36 -10.10
C ILE A 217 3.18 17.73 -9.38
N VAL A 218 3.52 16.49 -9.69
CA VAL A 218 4.66 15.77 -9.12
C VAL A 218 5.64 15.43 -10.24
N PHE A 219 6.93 15.64 -10.04
CA PHE A 219 7.94 15.37 -11.06
C PHE A 219 9.25 14.83 -10.48
N ALA A 220 9.92 13.94 -11.21
CA ALA A 220 11.20 13.37 -10.75
C ALA A 220 12.41 14.24 -11.10
N LYS A 221 12.36 14.96 -12.23
CA LYS A 221 13.39 15.88 -12.73
C LYS A 221 12.73 17.13 -13.32
N CYS A 222 13.32 18.29 -13.08
CA CYS A 222 12.96 19.55 -13.74
C CYS A 222 14.24 20.11 -14.35
N HIS A 223 14.26 20.29 -15.67
CA HIS A 223 15.46 20.77 -16.39
C HIS A 223 15.64 22.29 -16.35
N TYR A 224 14.70 23.00 -15.73
CA TYR A 224 14.67 24.45 -15.70
C TYR A 224 14.90 24.91 -14.26
N GLU A 225 15.89 25.75 -13.97
CA GLU A 225 16.21 26.15 -12.58
C GLU A 225 15.31 27.27 -12.05
N ASN A 226 14.75 28.13 -12.93
CA ASN A 226 13.96 29.32 -12.58
C ASN A 226 12.44 29.17 -12.84
N TRP A 227 11.91 27.95 -12.85
CA TRP A 227 10.51 27.70 -13.24
C TRP A 227 9.49 28.38 -12.30
N MET A 228 9.91 28.69 -11.07
CA MET A 228 9.09 29.38 -10.08
C MET A 228 8.79 30.85 -10.43
N GLU A 229 9.57 31.47 -11.34
CA GLU A 229 9.38 32.85 -11.79
C GLU A 229 8.35 32.96 -12.95
N ILE A 230 8.16 31.86 -13.71
CA ILE A 230 7.29 31.83 -14.90
C ILE A 230 5.81 31.53 -14.54
N LEU A 231 5.55 30.85 -13.44
CA LEU A 231 4.19 30.52 -13.00
C LEU A 231 3.47 31.75 -12.41
N ASP A 232 2.21 31.96 -12.82
CA ASP A 232 1.41 33.13 -12.41
C ASP A 232 1.38 33.30 -10.86
N PRO A 233 1.83 34.46 -10.33
CA PRO A 233 1.95 34.70 -8.89
C PRO A 233 0.62 34.82 -8.14
N LYS A 234 -0.53 34.88 -8.83
CA LYS A 234 -1.85 35.08 -8.21
C LYS A 234 -2.36 33.90 -7.37
N PHE A 235 -1.73 32.73 -7.43
CA PHE A 235 -2.23 31.51 -6.77
C PHE A 235 -1.40 31.12 -5.54
N LYS A 236 -2.08 30.64 -4.48
CA LYS A 236 -1.38 30.07 -3.32
C LYS A 236 -0.68 28.79 -3.76
N ARG A 237 0.65 28.76 -3.62
CA ARG A 237 1.51 27.69 -4.12
C ARG A 237 2.36 27.07 -3.00
N GLU A 238 2.52 25.76 -3.05
CA GLU A 238 3.54 25.01 -2.29
C GLU A 238 4.46 24.31 -3.29
N ALA A 239 5.76 24.59 -3.22
CA ALA A 239 6.77 24.04 -4.13
C ALA A 239 7.93 23.43 -3.33
N ASN A 240 8.33 22.21 -3.70
CA ASN A 240 9.54 21.51 -3.26
C ASN A 240 10.31 21.02 -4.50
N ARG A 241 11.49 20.40 -4.31
CA ARG A 241 12.38 19.96 -5.42
C ARG A 241 11.74 18.99 -6.44
N ASP A 242 10.68 18.28 -6.05
CA ASP A 242 10.04 17.19 -6.80
C ASP A 242 8.51 17.35 -6.90
N LYS A 243 7.96 18.47 -6.43
CA LYS A 243 6.51 18.65 -6.29
C LYS A 243 6.09 20.12 -6.33
N LEU A 244 5.03 20.41 -7.09
CA LEU A 244 4.32 21.68 -7.14
C LEU A 244 2.83 21.46 -6.82
N ILE A 245 2.26 22.27 -5.92
CA ILE A 245 0.83 22.26 -5.60
C ILE A 245 0.27 23.66 -5.80
N LEU A 246 -0.79 23.76 -6.59
CA LEU A 246 -1.52 24.99 -6.89
C LEU A 246 -2.92 24.90 -6.27
N PHE A 247 -3.23 25.80 -5.35
CA PHE A 247 -4.52 25.86 -4.67
C PHE A 247 -5.42 26.93 -5.30
N PHE A 248 -6.62 26.52 -5.70
CA PHE A 248 -7.65 27.42 -6.25
C PHE A 248 -8.67 27.70 -5.15
N HIS A 249 -8.66 28.93 -4.62
CA HIS A 249 -9.55 29.28 -3.50
C HIS A 249 -10.98 29.50 -3.98
N ASP A 250 -11.94 28.95 -3.23
CA ASP A 250 -13.36 29.14 -3.44
C ASP A 250 -13.85 30.41 -2.71
N HIS A 251 -14.24 31.44 -3.46
CA HIS A 251 -14.91 32.62 -2.90
C HIS A 251 -16.39 32.38 -2.51
N SER A 252 -16.95 31.17 -2.68
CA SER A 252 -18.39 30.92 -2.45
C SER A 252 -18.78 30.34 -1.09
N ILE A 253 -17.83 29.91 -0.24
CA ILE A 253 -18.15 29.33 1.08
C ILE A 253 -18.38 30.39 2.17
N HIS A 254 -17.91 31.63 1.97
CA HIS A 254 -18.09 32.72 2.96
C HIS A 254 -19.42 33.50 2.88
N ARG A 255 -20.33 33.16 1.96
CA ARG A 255 -21.58 33.96 1.79
C ARG A 255 -22.83 33.39 2.46
N LYS A 256 -22.85 32.11 2.86
CA LYS A 256 -23.97 31.56 3.65
C LYS A 256 -23.77 31.66 5.17
N SER A 257 -22.54 31.75 5.68
CA SER A 257 -22.30 32.01 7.11
C SER A 257 -22.52 33.49 7.48
N ALA A 258 -22.21 34.43 6.59
CA ALA A 258 -22.34 35.86 6.87
C ALA A 258 -23.80 36.35 6.97
N GLN A 259 -24.75 35.64 6.34
CA GLN A 259 -26.18 35.99 6.41
C GLN A 259 -26.86 35.37 7.65
N VAL A 260 -26.32 34.26 8.18
CA VAL A 260 -26.76 33.63 9.43
C VAL A 260 -26.10 34.29 10.65
N GLU A 261 -24.86 34.78 10.54
CA GLU A 261 -24.18 35.50 11.62
C GLU A 261 -24.79 36.89 11.91
N ARG A 262 -25.48 37.50 10.93
CA ARG A 262 -26.16 38.80 11.13
C ARG A 262 -27.45 38.70 11.94
N THR A 263 -28.08 37.53 12.02
CA THR A 263 -29.33 37.35 12.79
C THR A 263 -29.08 36.99 14.26
N VAL A 264 -27.84 36.71 14.67
CA VAL A 264 -27.49 36.27 16.04
C VAL A 264 -26.84 37.39 16.89
N SER A 265 -26.81 38.62 16.36
CA SER A 265 -26.24 39.78 17.08
C SER A 265 -27.23 40.52 17.99
N GLU A 266 -28.50 40.11 18.06
CA GLU A 266 -29.52 40.77 18.88
C GLU A 266 -29.87 39.93 20.12
N THR A 267 -29.04 40.06 21.15
CA THR A 267 -29.39 40.13 22.60
C THR A 267 -28.16 39.76 23.44
N MET A 268 -27.43 40.76 23.93
CA MET A 268 -26.36 40.58 24.94
C MET A 268 -26.89 39.91 26.24
N ALA A 269 -28.18 40.02 26.53
CA ALA A 269 -28.85 39.35 27.65
C ALA A 269 -28.93 37.81 27.48
N SER A 270 -29.18 37.28 26.27
CA SER A 270 -29.33 35.83 26.06
C SER A 270 -27.99 35.08 26.14
N LYS A 271 -26.88 35.73 25.81
CA LYS A 271 -25.53 35.12 25.91
C LYS A 271 -25.09 34.89 27.35
N THR A 272 -25.51 35.74 28.28
CA THR A 272 -25.17 35.61 29.71
C THR A 272 -26.01 34.52 30.38
N GLU A 273 -27.31 34.47 30.08
CA GLU A 273 -28.21 33.43 30.56
C GLU A 273 -27.90 32.06 29.95
N ALA A 274 -27.60 31.97 28.65
CA ALA A 274 -27.15 30.73 28.01
C ALA A 274 -25.85 30.19 28.62
N ARG A 275 -24.91 31.07 29.00
CA ARG A 275 -23.69 30.67 29.70
C ARG A 275 -23.96 30.12 31.10
N LYS A 276 -24.93 30.66 31.84
CA LYS A 276 -25.34 30.12 33.14
C LYS A 276 -25.98 28.74 32.99
N ILE A 277 -26.83 28.54 31.99
CA ILE A 277 -27.48 27.25 31.68
C ILE A 277 -26.43 26.19 31.32
N LEU A 278 -25.45 26.52 30.48
CA LEU A 278 -24.40 25.58 30.06
C LEU A 278 -23.38 25.25 31.16
N VAL A 279 -23.41 25.94 32.30
CA VAL A 279 -22.61 25.57 33.48
C VAL A 279 -23.40 24.66 34.43
N ASN A 280 -24.71 24.49 34.22
CA ASN A 280 -25.53 23.54 34.97
C ASN A 280 -25.23 22.09 34.54
N PRO A 281 -24.80 21.19 35.45
CA PRO A 281 -24.45 19.81 35.11
C PRO A 281 -25.58 18.96 34.54
N LEU A 282 -26.84 19.18 34.98
CA LEU A 282 -27.99 18.41 34.50
C LEU A 282 -28.35 18.78 33.07
N ALA A 283 -28.42 20.09 32.78
CA ALA A 283 -28.66 20.57 31.42
C ALA A 283 -27.52 20.18 30.49
N MET A 284 -26.26 20.35 30.94
CA MET A 284 -25.09 19.96 30.17
C MET A 284 -25.08 18.45 29.88
N LYS A 285 -25.48 17.60 30.83
CA LYS A 285 -25.54 16.15 30.61
C LYS A 285 -26.48 15.79 29.45
N LEU A 286 -27.69 16.34 29.41
CA LEU A 286 -28.66 16.11 28.32
C LEU A 286 -28.11 16.62 26.98
N ILE A 287 -27.42 17.75 26.97
CA ILE A 287 -26.78 18.28 25.75
C ILE A 287 -25.67 17.34 25.28
N LEU A 288 -24.80 16.87 26.19
CA LEU A 288 -23.68 15.98 25.84
C LEU A 288 -24.12 14.61 25.32
N GLU A 289 -25.34 14.16 25.65
CA GLU A 289 -25.92 12.93 25.10
C GLU A 289 -26.23 13.06 23.60
N GLU A 290 -26.54 14.27 23.12
CA GLU A 290 -26.87 14.56 21.72
C GLU A 290 -25.67 15.07 20.88
N LEU A 291 -24.57 15.45 21.53
CA LEU A 291 -23.40 16.01 20.84
C LEU A 291 -22.37 14.94 20.45
N ASP A 292 -21.77 15.14 19.27
CA ASP A 292 -20.63 14.34 18.84
C ASP A 292 -19.32 14.77 19.53
N CYS A 293 -18.30 13.92 19.45
CA CYS A 293 -16.98 14.18 20.03
C CYS A 293 -16.43 15.58 19.67
N PHE A 294 -16.62 16.04 18.44
CA PHE A 294 -16.02 17.29 17.97
C PHE A 294 -16.81 18.51 18.43
N ASP A 295 -18.12 18.40 18.54
CA ASP A 295 -18.98 19.44 19.08
C ASP A 295 -18.73 19.61 20.58
N VAL A 296 -18.54 18.52 21.32
CA VAL A 296 -18.07 18.57 22.71
C VAL A 296 -16.72 19.28 22.81
N LEU A 297 -15.76 18.96 21.93
CA LEU A 297 -14.45 19.65 21.91
C LEU A 297 -14.55 21.14 21.55
N LYS A 298 -15.50 21.55 20.70
CA LYS A 298 -15.78 22.97 20.41
C LYS A 298 -16.39 23.64 21.64
N LEU A 299 -17.36 23.00 22.29
CA LEU A 299 -18.06 23.53 23.46
C LEU A 299 -17.09 23.79 24.62
N ARG A 300 -16.11 22.90 24.83
CA ARG A 300 -15.02 23.08 25.81
C ARG A 300 -14.15 24.32 25.58
N LYS A 301 -14.13 24.88 24.37
CA LYS A 301 -13.36 26.10 24.04
C LYS A 301 -14.11 27.39 24.33
N VAL A 302 -15.42 27.32 24.61
CA VAL A 302 -16.28 28.50 24.80
C VAL A 302 -16.02 29.23 26.13
N SER A 303 -15.93 28.51 27.25
CA SER A 303 -15.61 29.10 28.56
C SER A 303 -14.97 28.09 29.53
N SER A 304 -14.32 28.59 30.57
CA SER A 304 -13.75 27.76 31.65
C SER A 304 -14.84 27.02 32.44
N GLY A 305 -15.96 27.67 32.76
CA GLY A 305 -17.07 27.05 33.49
C GLY A 305 -17.69 25.87 32.74
N ILE A 306 -17.93 26.03 31.43
CA ILE A 306 -18.45 24.95 30.57
C ILE A 306 -17.45 23.80 30.51
N ARG A 307 -16.16 24.10 30.35
CA ARG A 307 -15.11 23.09 30.30
C ARG A 307 -15.04 22.28 31.59
N ASN A 308 -15.08 22.94 32.75
CA ASN A 308 -15.06 22.28 34.06
C ASN A 308 -16.29 21.38 34.23
N CYS A 309 -17.48 21.87 33.87
CA CYS A 309 -18.72 21.09 33.91
C CYS A 309 -18.63 19.83 33.03
N ILE A 310 -18.14 19.95 31.79
CA ILE A 310 -17.93 18.79 30.89
C ILE A 310 -16.90 17.81 31.47
N ASP A 311 -15.80 18.32 32.03
CA ASP A 311 -14.73 17.49 32.61
C ASP A 311 -15.18 16.73 33.87
N GLU A 312 -16.13 17.29 34.64
CA GLU A 312 -16.78 16.61 35.78
C GLU A 312 -17.74 15.51 35.32
N LEU A 313 -18.54 15.76 34.28
CA LEU A 313 -19.54 14.81 33.76
C LEU A 313 -18.93 13.56 33.10
N LYS A 314 -17.73 13.68 32.53
CA LYS A 314 -17.00 12.58 31.85
C LYS A 314 -17.90 11.83 30.86
N SER A 315 -18.54 12.56 29.96
CA SER A 315 -19.39 11.98 28.91
C SER A 315 -18.59 11.11 27.94
N ASP A 316 -19.26 10.13 27.34
CA ASP A 316 -18.68 9.32 26.28
C ASP A 316 -18.57 10.15 24.99
N PRO A 317 -17.46 10.08 24.23
CA PRO A 317 -17.30 10.84 23.00
C PRO A 317 -18.06 10.27 21.78
N HIS A 318 -18.77 9.14 21.90
CA HIS A 318 -19.55 8.52 20.82
C HIS A 318 -18.70 8.14 19.58
N VAL A 319 -17.43 7.77 19.82
CA VAL A 319 -16.49 7.35 18.77
C VAL A 319 -16.62 5.85 18.51
N LYS A 320 -16.75 5.48 17.24
CA LYS A 320 -16.92 4.11 16.75
C LYS A 320 -15.58 3.46 16.39
N SER A 321 -14.72 4.17 15.65
CA SER A 321 -13.39 3.69 15.28
C SER A 321 -12.33 4.79 15.40
N TYR A 322 -11.11 4.39 15.75
CA TYR A 322 -9.98 5.29 15.93
C TYR A 322 -8.74 4.72 15.24
N THR A 323 -8.26 5.40 14.22
CA THR A 323 -7.11 4.96 13.40
C THR A 323 -5.99 6.00 13.44
N ILE A 324 -4.76 5.57 13.73
CA ILE A 324 -3.55 6.38 13.58
C ILE A 324 -2.68 5.76 12.49
N CYS A 325 -2.24 6.58 11.54
CA CYS A 325 -1.30 6.21 10.49
C CYS A 325 -0.01 7.01 10.65
N LEU A 326 1.13 6.32 10.81
CA LEU A 326 2.47 6.89 10.87
C LEU A 326 3.30 6.44 9.66
N ASP A 327 3.80 7.42 8.91
CA ASP A 327 4.73 7.30 7.79
C ASP A 327 5.92 8.24 8.05
N LYS A 328 7.01 8.07 7.32
CA LYS A 328 8.20 8.93 7.35
C LYS A 328 7.84 10.41 7.15
N HIS A 329 6.88 10.68 6.26
CA HIS A 329 6.48 12.04 5.86
C HIS A 329 5.01 12.37 6.16
N HIS A 330 4.23 11.41 6.64
CA HIS A 330 2.79 11.56 6.84
C HIS A 330 2.38 11.01 8.20
N HIS A 331 1.70 11.82 9.00
CA HIS A 331 1.07 11.38 10.23
C HIS A 331 -0.38 11.85 10.18
N SER A 332 -1.32 10.93 10.28
CA SER A 332 -2.74 11.25 10.36
C SER A 332 -3.48 10.41 11.39
N THR A 333 -4.55 10.99 11.91
CA THR A 333 -5.53 10.32 12.76
C THR A 333 -6.89 10.40 12.07
N LEU A 334 -7.53 9.27 11.86
CA LEU A 334 -8.89 9.15 11.34
C LEU A 334 -9.81 8.67 12.46
N ILE A 335 -10.91 9.40 12.66
CA ILE A 335 -11.90 9.12 13.71
C ILE A 335 -13.26 8.96 13.03
N GLU A 336 -13.92 7.83 13.25
CA GLU A 336 -15.29 7.58 12.84
C GLU A 336 -16.19 7.64 14.07
N LEU A 337 -17.31 8.35 13.95
CA LEU A 337 -18.32 8.49 14.98
C LEU A 337 -19.40 7.43 14.82
N THR A 338 -20.15 7.16 15.89
CA THR A 338 -21.29 6.24 15.87
C THR A 338 -22.39 6.66 14.89
N SER A 339 -22.49 7.95 14.56
CA SER A 339 -23.37 8.49 13.52
C SER A 339 -22.93 8.13 12.09
N GLY A 340 -21.74 7.56 11.90
CA GLY A 340 -21.13 7.30 10.60
C GLY A 340 -20.37 8.49 10.01
N ALA A 341 -20.42 9.67 10.65
CA ALA A 341 -19.54 10.78 10.30
C ALA A 341 -18.08 10.44 10.60
N TYR A 342 -17.15 10.91 9.78
CA TYR A 342 -15.72 10.71 10.00
C TYR A 342 -14.93 12.00 9.86
N LYS A 343 -13.77 12.05 10.52
CA LYS A 343 -12.86 13.20 10.46
C LYS A 343 -11.41 12.74 10.45
N GLU A 344 -10.65 13.29 9.51
CA GLU A 344 -9.21 13.11 9.41
C GLU A 344 -8.48 14.34 9.98
N ILE A 345 -7.44 14.10 10.79
CA ILE A 345 -6.53 15.11 11.32
C ILE A 345 -5.13 14.76 10.85
N LYS A 346 -4.49 15.67 10.10
CA LYS A 346 -3.13 15.51 9.57
C LYS A 346 -2.15 16.32 10.43
N TYR A 347 -1.11 15.65 10.89
CA TYR A 347 -0.02 16.20 11.70
C TYR A 347 1.25 16.22 10.85
N LEU A 348 1.78 17.41 10.57
CA LEU A 348 3.00 17.56 9.77
C LEU A 348 4.10 18.22 10.59
N PRO A 349 5.23 17.55 10.89
CA PRO A 349 6.35 18.19 11.56
C PRO A 349 7.07 19.17 10.61
N VAL A 350 7.42 20.35 11.10
CA VAL A 350 8.15 21.40 10.36
C VAL A 350 9.37 21.83 11.19
N LYS A 351 10.48 22.25 10.56
CA LYS A 351 11.74 22.56 11.30
C LYS A 351 11.56 23.56 12.47
N THR A 352 10.62 24.50 12.36
CA THR A 352 10.39 25.59 13.32
C THR A 352 9.07 25.48 14.10
N GLY A 353 8.34 24.37 13.92
CA GLY A 353 7.02 24.16 14.53
C GLY A 353 6.30 22.92 13.98
N GLY A 354 4.98 22.99 13.88
CA GLY A 354 4.18 21.86 13.41
C GLY A 354 2.87 22.33 12.79
N CYS A 355 2.39 21.58 11.80
CA CYS A 355 1.12 21.82 11.15
C CYS A 355 0.07 20.82 11.63
N VAL A 356 -1.15 21.30 11.85
CA VAL A 356 -2.35 20.47 12.06
C VAL A 356 -3.38 20.86 11.01
N ASN A 357 -3.80 19.93 10.16
CA ASN A 357 -4.71 20.20 9.02
C ASN A 357 -4.31 21.43 8.21
N ASN A 358 -3.04 21.49 7.80
CA ASN A 358 -2.43 22.59 7.03
C ASN A 358 -2.36 23.96 7.74
N HIS A 359 -2.64 24.02 9.04
CA HIS A 359 -2.46 25.23 9.85
C HIS A 359 -1.15 25.14 10.63
N TYR A 360 -0.27 26.11 10.44
CA TYR A 360 1.04 26.16 11.09
C TYR A 360 0.98 26.74 12.51
N PHE A 361 1.67 26.09 13.44
CA PHE A 361 1.83 26.52 14.83
C PHE A 361 3.32 26.59 15.19
N LYS A 362 3.76 27.76 15.66
CA LYS A 362 5.15 27.99 16.09
C LYS A 362 5.46 27.15 17.34
N LYS A 363 6.61 26.48 17.37
CA LYS A 363 7.06 25.59 18.48
C LYS A 363 6.12 24.42 18.81
N LEU A 364 5.16 24.07 17.95
CA LEU A 364 4.32 22.89 18.15
C LEU A 364 5.05 21.63 17.66
N ASP A 365 5.17 20.60 18.50
CA ASP A 365 5.49 19.27 18.04
C ASP A 365 4.19 18.59 17.57
N ALA A 366 4.03 18.49 16.24
CA ALA A 366 2.88 17.86 15.60
C ALA A 366 2.60 16.43 16.11
N ARG A 367 3.63 15.66 16.44
CA ARG A 367 3.51 14.28 16.90
C ARG A 367 3.13 14.22 18.38
N ALA A 368 3.75 15.03 19.22
CA ALA A 368 3.31 15.16 20.61
C ALA A 368 1.85 15.65 20.70
N GLN A 369 1.45 16.54 19.78
CA GLN A 369 0.07 17.01 19.68
C GLN A 369 -0.91 15.88 19.35
N SER A 370 -0.56 14.98 18.43
CA SER A 370 -1.41 13.82 18.11
C SER A 370 -1.68 12.92 19.33
N LEU A 371 -0.67 12.72 20.19
CA LEU A 371 -0.78 11.92 21.41
C LEU A 371 -1.67 12.64 22.44
N LYS A 372 -1.54 13.96 22.54
CA LYS A 372 -2.40 14.78 23.40
C LYS A 372 -3.86 14.75 22.95
N ASP A 373 -4.10 14.79 21.65
CA ASP A 373 -5.45 14.66 21.08
C ASP A 373 -6.01 13.26 21.37
N ALA A 374 -5.20 12.21 21.20
CA ALA A 374 -5.58 10.84 21.54
C ALA A 374 -5.91 10.68 23.03
N GLU A 375 -5.09 11.25 23.94
CA GLU A 375 -5.38 11.26 25.38
C GLU A 375 -6.70 11.97 25.66
N THR A 376 -6.96 13.11 25.01
CA THR A 376 -8.20 13.88 25.23
C THR A 376 -9.44 13.09 24.81
N ILE A 377 -9.39 12.42 23.66
CA ILE A 377 -10.53 11.67 23.10
C ILE A 377 -10.72 10.35 23.85
N LEU A 378 -9.64 9.60 24.05
CA LEU A 378 -9.72 8.26 24.63
C LEU A 378 -9.90 8.31 26.15
N LYS A 379 -9.62 9.40 26.87
CA LYS A 379 -9.67 9.44 28.35
C LYS A 379 -11.04 9.07 28.93
N ASN A 380 -12.13 9.54 28.34
CA ASN A 380 -13.48 9.35 28.86
C ASN A 380 -14.30 8.29 28.13
N MET A 381 -13.69 7.56 27.19
CA MET A 381 -14.36 6.48 26.45
C MET A 381 -14.81 5.37 27.42
N LYS A 382 -16.12 5.12 27.46
CA LYS A 382 -16.82 4.11 28.28
C LYS A 382 -17.42 3.02 27.39
N ALA A 383 -17.96 3.41 26.23
CA ALA A 383 -18.47 2.52 25.20
C ALA A 383 -17.35 1.64 24.63
N CYS A 384 -17.74 0.49 24.09
CA CYS A 384 -16.81 -0.42 23.44
C CYS A 384 -16.53 0.06 22.02
N LEU A 385 -15.28 0.44 21.76
CA LEU A 385 -14.82 0.85 20.44
C LEU A 385 -14.88 -0.35 19.48
N GLU A 386 -15.42 -0.16 18.28
CA GLU A 386 -15.46 -1.24 17.29
C GLU A 386 -14.06 -1.56 16.78
N GLU A 387 -13.24 -0.55 16.54
CA GLU A 387 -11.89 -0.73 16.02
C GLU A 387 -10.90 0.32 16.55
N LEU A 388 -9.77 -0.16 17.09
CA LEU A 388 -8.55 0.62 17.28
C LEU A 388 -7.50 0.13 16.28
N ARG A 389 -7.02 1.01 15.42
CA ARG A 389 -6.05 0.68 14.38
C ARG A 389 -4.81 1.58 14.45
N LEU A 390 -3.62 0.98 14.58
CA LEU A 390 -2.34 1.68 14.65
C LEU A 390 -1.42 1.20 13.53
N VAL A 391 -1.31 1.97 12.46
CA VAL A 391 -0.56 1.59 11.25
C VAL A 391 0.76 2.32 11.21
N TYR A 392 1.86 1.61 11.46
CA TYR A 392 3.21 2.14 11.29
C TYR A 392 3.82 1.60 9.99
N HIS A 393 4.06 2.51 9.05
CA HIS A 393 4.73 2.22 7.79
C HIS A 393 6.25 2.21 7.98
N CYS A 394 6.77 1.18 8.66
CA CYS A 394 8.20 1.06 8.98
C CYS A 394 9.05 0.78 7.74
N PHE A 395 8.48 0.12 6.73
CA PHE A 395 9.18 -0.25 5.50
C PHE A 395 8.56 0.42 4.27
N SER A 396 9.42 0.69 3.29
CA SER A 396 8.98 0.97 1.92
C SER A 396 8.82 -0.37 1.21
N ILE A 397 7.69 -0.59 0.54
CA ILE A 397 7.48 -1.80 -0.28
C ILE A 397 8.45 -1.84 -1.48
N TYR A 398 9.08 -0.71 -1.81
CA TYR A 398 9.90 -0.54 -3.01
C TYR A 398 11.41 -0.64 -2.77
N HIS A 399 11.87 -0.75 -1.52
CA HIS A 399 13.29 -0.96 -1.23
C HIS A 399 13.51 -2.38 -0.72
N LEU A 400 14.16 -3.22 -1.54
CA LEU A 400 14.62 -4.56 -1.16
C LEU A 400 15.61 -4.53 0.03
N GLY A 401 16.19 -3.38 0.34
CA GLY A 401 16.95 -3.15 1.57
C GLY A 401 16.02 -2.79 2.73
N SER A 402 15.96 -3.63 3.77
CA SER A 402 15.19 -3.50 5.01
C SER A 402 15.61 -2.32 5.92
N LYS A 403 15.88 -1.13 5.35
CA LYS A 403 16.13 0.06 6.15
C LYS A 403 14.82 0.53 6.77
N ASP A 404 14.68 0.20 8.04
CA ASP A 404 13.60 0.65 8.89
C ASP A 404 13.60 2.19 8.99
N TYR A 405 12.59 2.82 8.40
CA TYR A 405 12.48 4.28 8.34
C TYR A 405 11.85 4.88 9.59
N LEU A 406 11.11 4.07 10.36
CA LEU A 406 10.50 4.51 11.62
C LEU A 406 11.40 4.12 12.80
N GLY A 407 12.09 2.98 12.76
CA GLY A 407 13.10 2.60 13.75
C GLY A 407 12.58 2.69 15.18
N TRP A 408 13.40 3.29 16.06
CA TRP A 408 13.06 3.59 17.46
C TRP A 408 11.79 4.46 17.63
N TYR A 409 11.32 5.13 16.57
CA TYR A 409 10.21 6.08 16.68
C TYR A 409 8.87 5.38 16.88
N SER A 410 8.57 4.28 16.16
CA SER A 410 7.34 3.50 16.37
C SER A 410 7.27 2.95 17.79
N GLU A 411 8.42 2.53 18.34
CA GLU A 411 8.54 2.09 19.72
C GLU A 411 8.24 3.20 20.72
N LYS A 412 8.89 4.38 20.58
CA LYS A 412 8.63 5.50 21.49
C LYS A 412 7.18 5.98 21.41
N PHE A 413 6.59 6.01 20.21
CA PHE A 413 5.18 6.34 20.04
C PHE A 413 4.28 5.32 20.74
N SER A 414 4.53 4.03 20.55
CA SER A 414 3.75 2.96 21.17
C SER A 414 3.85 2.98 22.69
N VAL A 415 5.03 3.25 23.25
CA VAL A 415 5.23 3.44 24.70
C VAL A 415 4.45 4.65 25.21
N ALA A 416 4.47 5.78 24.48
CA ALA A 416 3.71 6.96 24.87
C ALA A 416 2.19 6.73 24.80
N PHE A 417 1.72 6.04 23.75
CA PHE A 417 0.32 5.66 23.60
C PHE A 417 -0.12 4.67 24.69
N GLY A 418 0.72 3.68 25.01
CA GLY A 418 0.51 2.76 26.13
C GLY A 418 0.38 3.47 27.48
N LYS A 419 1.21 4.48 27.74
CA LYS A 419 1.08 5.32 28.95
C LYS A 419 -0.27 6.03 29.03
N ILE A 420 -0.82 6.49 27.90
CA ILE A 420 -2.16 7.09 27.85
C ILE A 420 -3.21 6.07 28.27
N LEU A 421 -3.17 4.85 27.72
CA LEU A 421 -4.11 3.79 28.07
C LEU A 421 -3.99 3.38 29.54
N ARG A 422 -2.75 3.29 30.06
CA ARG A 422 -2.47 2.90 31.44
C ARG A 422 -2.99 3.91 32.48
N LYS A 423 -3.06 5.20 32.15
CA LYS A 423 -3.60 6.24 33.05
C LYS A 423 -5.11 6.15 33.24
N ARG A 424 -5.82 5.42 32.39
CA ARG A 424 -7.28 5.29 32.49
C ARG A 424 -7.65 4.52 33.75
N SER A 425 -8.74 4.92 34.41
CA SER A 425 -9.30 4.22 35.57
C SER A 425 -9.86 2.84 35.20
N THR A 426 -10.25 2.65 33.94
CA THR A 426 -10.74 1.38 33.41
C THR A 426 -10.03 1.04 32.10
N PRO A 427 -9.65 -0.22 31.86
CA PRO A 427 -9.08 -0.66 30.59
C PRO A 427 -9.98 -0.25 29.41
N LEU A 428 -9.35 0.05 28.27
CA LEU A 428 -10.08 0.46 27.08
C LEU A 428 -10.78 -0.76 26.46
N LYS A 429 -12.10 -0.69 26.30
CA LYS A 429 -12.90 -1.76 25.68
C LYS A 429 -12.87 -1.62 24.17
N ILE A 430 -12.36 -2.63 23.47
CA ILE A 430 -12.18 -2.64 22.01
C ILE A 430 -12.61 -4.01 21.47
N LYS A 431 -13.35 -4.05 20.35
CA LYS A 431 -13.70 -5.31 19.66
C LYS A 431 -12.59 -5.80 18.71
N ARG A 432 -12.03 -4.91 17.88
CA ARG A 432 -10.93 -5.22 16.95
C ARG A 432 -9.72 -4.33 17.23
N PHE A 433 -8.56 -4.95 17.46
CA PHE A 433 -7.28 -4.27 17.58
C PHE A 433 -6.38 -4.67 16.42
N ALA A 434 -6.02 -3.69 15.60
CA ALA A 434 -5.15 -3.86 14.46
C ALA A 434 -3.88 -3.03 14.61
N ILE A 435 -2.70 -3.62 14.45
CA ILE A 435 -1.42 -2.92 14.57
C ILE A 435 -0.46 -3.36 13.46
N SER A 436 0.21 -2.41 12.80
CA SER A 436 1.36 -2.71 11.95
C SER A 436 2.62 -2.18 12.61
N CYS A 437 3.57 -3.06 12.93
CA CYS A 437 4.82 -2.72 13.59
C CYS A 437 5.93 -3.69 13.19
N LYS A 438 7.16 -3.41 13.61
CA LYS A 438 8.32 -4.24 13.26
C LYS A 438 8.60 -5.29 14.32
N TYR A 439 8.46 -4.93 15.60
CA TYR A 439 8.74 -5.83 16.70
C TYR A 439 7.50 -6.03 17.57
N GLN A 440 7.52 -7.09 18.37
CA GLN A 440 6.48 -7.36 19.36
C GLN A 440 6.45 -6.36 20.52
N ASN A 441 7.55 -5.61 20.74
CA ASN A 441 7.65 -4.62 21.82
C ASN A 441 6.61 -3.51 21.66
N GLU A 442 6.36 -3.04 20.44
CA GLU A 442 5.31 -2.04 20.16
C GLU A 442 3.92 -2.58 20.52
N VAL A 443 3.63 -3.84 20.21
CA VAL A 443 2.37 -4.49 20.57
C VAL A 443 2.27 -4.63 22.09
N MET A 444 3.34 -5.09 22.75
CA MET A 444 3.41 -5.24 24.21
C MET A 444 3.29 -3.92 24.97
N ALA A 445 3.63 -2.78 24.36
CA ALA A 445 3.43 -1.48 24.96
C ALA A 445 1.94 -1.09 25.05
N ILE A 446 1.06 -1.73 24.28
CA ILE A 446 -0.33 -1.30 24.09
C ILE A 446 -1.32 -2.39 24.51
N LEU A 447 -1.16 -3.61 23.97
CA LEU A 447 -2.10 -4.73 24.13
C LEU A 447 -2.44 -5.05 25.59
N PRO A 448 -1.49 -5.08 26.55
CA PRO A 448 -1.81 -5.38 27.96
C PRO A 448 -2.74 -4.37 28.64
N HIS A 449 -2.91 -3.16 28.07
CA HIS A 449 -3.76 -2.11 28.60
C HIS A 449 -5.19 -2.10 28.00
N ILE A 450 -5.49 -3.04 27.10
CA ILE A 450 -6.81 -3.26 26.50
C ILE A 450 -7.60 -4.25 27.35
N ASP A 451 -8.92 -4.05 27.47
CA ASP A 451 -9.79 -4.99 28.17
C ASP A 451 -9.80 -6.37 27.47
N PRO A 452 -9.36 -7.46 28.14
CA PRO A 452 -9.26 -8.77 27.51
C PRO A 452 -10.62 -9.46 27.29
N ARG A 453 -11.72 -8.96 27.87
CA ARG A 453 -13.05 -9.54 27.68
C ARG A 453 -13.77 -8.96 26.46
N SER A 454 -13.47 -7.72 26.10
CA SER A 454 -14.07 -7.08 24.91
C SER A 454 -13.38 -7.46 23.60
N LEU A 455 -12.09 -7.79 23.63
CA LEU A 455 -11.28 -8.00 22.43
C LEU A 455 -11.64 -9.33 21.75
N LYS A 456 -12.13 -9.24 20.51
CA LYS A 456 -12.49 -10.39 19.68
C LYS A 456 -11.50 -10.65 18.56
N ILE A 457 -11.03 -9.60 17.90
CA ILE A 457 -10.17 -9.71 16.71
C ILE A 457 -8.82 -9.04 17.01
N LEU A 458 -7.75 -9.81 16.89
CA LEU A 458 -6.38 -9.33 16.92
C LEU A 458 -5.78 -9.43 15.52
N GLU A 459 -5.30 -8.31 15.00
CA GLU A 459 -4.76 -8.25 13.65
C GLU A 459 -3.36 -7.63 13.66
N ILE A 460 -2.37 -8.41 13.22
CA ILE A 460 -1.00 -7.94 13.05
C ILE A 460 -0.77 -7.71 11.56
N LEU A 461 -0.73 -6.44 11.21
CA LEU A 461 -0.66 -5.96 9.85
C LEU A 461 0.79 -5.85 9.38
N TYR A 462 1.02 -6.08 8.09
CA TYR A 462 2.32 -5.80 7.52
C TYR A 462 2.70 -4.31 7.67
N PRO A 463 3.91 -3.98 8.15
CA PRO A 463 4.37 -2.62 8.46
C PRO A 463 4.68 -1.75 7.23
N SER A 464 3.74 -1.68 6.27
CA SER A 464 3.81 -0.77 5.11
C SER A 464 2.42 -0.48 4.52
N LYS A 465 2.36 0.32 3.44
CA LYS A 465 1.12 0.75 2.79
C LYS A 465 0.38 -0.44 2.22
N GLN A 466 -0.76 -0.77 2.83
CA GLN A 466 -1.55 -1.95 2.47
C GLN A 466 -2.04 -1.98 1.04
N VAL A 467 -2.23 -0.81 0.43
CA VAL A 467 -2.61 -0.65 -0.98
C VAL A 467 -1.63 -1.37 -1.92
N ASN A 468 -0.36 -1.49 -1.51
CA ASN A 468 0.71 -2.08 -2.31
C ASN A 468 1.12 -3.49 -1.82
N LEU A 469 0.45 -4.10 -0.84
CA LEU A 469 0.76 -5.46 -0.35
C LEU A 469 0.26 -6.57 -1.29
N LYS A 470 0.06 -6.24 -2.55
CA LYS A 470 -0.53 -7.13 -3.56
C LYS A 470 0.48 -7.59 -4.61
N PHE A 471 1.77 -7.26 -4.44
CA PHE A 471 2.86 -7.65 -5.32
C PHE A 471 3.55 -8.93 -4.82
N GLU A 472 3.94 -9.84 -5.73
CA GLU A 472 4.61 -11.11 -5.41
C GLU A 472 6.03 -10.90 -4.84
N ASN A 473 6.61 -9.71 -5.02
CA ASN A 473 7.95 -9.33 -4.56
C ASN A 473 7.96 -8.58 -3.21
N ILE A 474 7.00 -8.83 -2.32
CA ILE A 474 7.00 -8.21 -0.98
C ILE A 474 8.12 -8.83 -0.14
N VAL A 475 8.98 -7.97 0.41
CA VAL A 475 9.96 -8.39 1.43
C VAL A 475 9.19 -8.95 2.62
N LYS A 476 9.25 -10.27 2.81
CA LYS A 476 8.59 -10.92 3.94
C LYS A 476 9.31 -10.51 5.23
N VAL A 477 8.55 -10.03 6.21
CA VAL A 477 9.11 -9.52 7.47
C VAL A 477 8.96 -10.59 8.54
N ARG A 478 10.08 -10.96 9.17
CA ARG A 478 10.09 -11.86 10.33
C ARG A 478 9.54 -11.15 11.56
N PHE A 479 8.67 -11.83 12.31
CA PHE A 479 7.98 -11.28 13.46
C PHE A 479 7.85 -12.34 14.57
N GLU A 480 8.36 -12.03 15.75
CA GLU A 480 8.26 -12.91 16.92
C GLU A 480 6.96 -12.64 17.68
N VAL A 481 6.34 -13.69 18.24
CA VAL A 481 5.08 -13.58 18.98
C VAL A 481 5.10 -14.25 20.36
N ASP A 482 6.26 -14.70 20.82
CA ASP A 482 6.44 -15.44 22.07
C ASP A 482 5.87 -14.67 23.27
N ARG A 483 6.19 -13.38 23.45
CA ARG A 483 5.72 -12.61 24.61
C ARG A 483 4.26 -12.17 24.48
N ILE A 484 3.83 -11.77 23.28
CA ILE A 484 2.43 -11.34 23.08
C ILE A 484 1.45 -12.51 23.27
N SER A 485 1.87 -13.74 22.94
CA SER A 485 1.07 -14.96 23.12
C SER A 485 0.78 -15.30 24.59
N GLU A 486 1.57 -14.75 25.52
CA GLU A 486 1.38 -14.95 26.95
C GLU A 486 0.28 -14.07 27.55
N THR A 487 -0.12 -13.01 26.85
CA THR A 487 -1.09 -12.02 27.33
C THR A 487 -2.50 -12.59 27.48
N LYS A 488 -3.30 -12.03 28.41
CA LYS A 488 -4.71 -12.40 28.57
C LYS A 488 -5.54 -12.06 27.33
N GLN A 489 -5.19 -10.95 26.68
CA GLN A 489 -5.84 -10.45 25.47
C GLN A 489 -5.68 -11.44 24.30
N TRP A 490 -4.47 -11.98 24.12
CA TRP A 490 -4.22 -13.01 23.11
C TRP A 490 -5.04 -14.28 23.35
N ARG A 491 -5.08 -14.75 24.61
CA ARG A 491 -5.77 -15.99 25.01
C ARG A 491 -7.30 -15.90 24.95
N ASN A 492 -7.85 -14.70 25.00
CA ASN A 492 -9.30 -14.47 24.96
C ASN A 492 -9.82 -14.09 23.57
N ALA A 493 -8.94 -13.62 22.68
CA ALA A 493 -9.36 -13.24 21.33
C ALA A 493 -9.86 -14.44 20.54
N GLU A 494 -10.93 -14.23 19.77
CA GLU A 494 -11.58 -15.23 18.93
C GLU A 494 -10.87 -15.38 17.58
N GLN A 495 -10.24 -14.30 17.08
CA GLN A 495 -9.61 -14.29 15.77
C GLN A 495 -8.20 -13.69 15.79
N LEU A 496 -7.29 -14.32 15.05
CA LEU A 496 -5.94 -13.82 14.77
C LEU A 496 -5.69 -13.75 13.26
N ILE A 497 -5.37 -12.55 12.78
CA ILE A 497 -5.06 -12.28 11.37
C ILE A 497 -3.66 -11.69 11.26
N GLY A 498 -2.77 -12.36 10.53
CA GLY A 498 -1.36 -12.02 10.40
C GLY A 498 -0.84 -12.33 9.00
N ASN A 499 -1.35 -11.61 8.00
CA ASN A 499 -0.96 -11.82 6.61
C ASN A 499 0.37 -11.11 6.29
N TYR A 500 1.23 -11.77 5.50
CA TYR A 500 2.53 -11.26 5.02
C TYR A 500 3.63 -11.08 6.08
N LEU A 501 3.38 -11.45 7.32
CA LEU A 501 4.38 -11.51 8.40
C LEU A 501 4.77 -12.95 8.66
N ILE A 502 6.07 -13.26 8.62
CA ILE A 502 6.58 -14.59 8.94
C ILE A 502 6.68 -14.69 10.46
N ILE A 503 5.79 -15.45 11.08
CA ILE A 503 5.91 -15.80 12.49
C ILE A 503 7.09 -16.77 12.65
N THR A 504 8.10 -16.33 13.39
CA THR A 504 9.31 -17.13 13.68
C THR A 504 9.18 -18.00 14.92
N THR A 505 8.19 -17.72 15.77
CA THR A 505 7.92 -18.51 16.98
C THR A 505 7.37 -19.89 16.59
N PRO A 506 7.84 -21.00 17.19
CA PRO A 506 7.34 -22.35 16.90
C PRO A 506 5.84 -22.49 17.17
N ILE A 507 5.09 -23.16 16.29
CA ILE A 507 3.62 -23.27 16.34
C ILE A 507 3.10 -23.75 17.70
N GLN A 508 3.77 -24.73 18.30
CA GLN A 508 3.39 -25.31 19.59
C GLN A 508 3.47 -24.27 20.73
N LYS A 509 4.31 -23.24 20.58
CA LYS A 509 4.51 -22.19 21.58
C LYS A 509 3.59 -20.99 21.40
N ILE A 510 3.01 -20.77 20.21
CA ILE A 510 2.17 -19.60 19.90
C ILE A 510 0.81 -19.66 20.61
N ARG A 511 0.37 -20.83 21.09
CA ARG A 511 -0.95 -21.03 21.73
C ARG A 511 -2.10 -20.59 20.81
N ILE A 512 -2.24 -21.24 19.65
CA ILE A 512 -3.22 -20.86 18.62
C ILE A 512 -4.51 -21.69 18.64
N LEU A 513 -4.58 -22.73 19.46
CA LEU A 513 -5.66 -23.73 19.42
C LEU A 513 -7.02 -23.21 19.91
N HIS A 514 -7.09 -22.01 20.51
CA HIS A 514 -8.35 -21.41 20.99
C HIS A 514 -8.98 -20.46 19.97
N PHE A 515 -8.27 -20.05 18.91
CA PHE A 515 -8.80 -19.12 17.91
C PHE A 515 -9.84 -19.81 17.04
N VAL A 516 -11.01 -19.19 16.86
CA VAL A 516 -12.07 -19.61 15.93
C VAL A 516 -11.63 -19.38 14.48
N ASN A 517 -11.00 -18.23 14.22
CA ASN A 517 -10.43 -17.86 12.94
C ASN A 517 -8.94 -17.53 13.06
N LEU A 518 -8.11 -18.26 12.32
CA LEU A 518 -6.67 -18.05 12.24
C LEU A 518 -6.26 -17.89 10.77
N ASP A 519 -5.50 -16.84 10.47
CA ASP A 519 -4.82 -16.67 9.18
C ASP A 519 -3.40 -16.15 9.44
N VAL A 520 -2.40 -17.03 9.38
CA VAL A 520 -1.00 -16.72 9.70
C VAL A 520 -0.02 -17.31 8.70
N LEU A 521 1.14 -16.67 8.57
CA LEU A 521 2.28 -17.16 7.80
C LEU A 521 3.41 -17.54 8.78
N VAL A 522 3.93 -18.75 8.68
CA VAL A 522 5.08 -19.24 9.47
C VAL A 522 6.28 -19.47 8.57
N GLU A 523 7.48 -19.55 9.15
CA GLU A 523 8.70 -19.76 8.36
C GLU A 523 8.77 -21.17 7.78
N CYS A 524 8.69 -22.16 8.66
CA CYS A 524 8.76 -23.58 8.33
C CYS A 524 7.63 -24.33 9.03
N LEU A 525 7.18 -25.43 8.41
CA LEU A 525 6.28 -26.41 9.01
C LEU A 525 6.97 -27.77 9.04
N SER A 526 7.17 -28.34 10.23
CA SER A 526 7.75 -29.67 10.43
C SER A 526 6.69 -30.76 10.49
N THR A 527 7.12 -32.03 10.39
CA THR A 527 6.25 -33.20 10.58
C THR A 527 5.55 -33.18 11.93
N GLU A 528 6.27 -32.80 12.99
CA GLU A 528 5.73 -32.68 14.35
C GLU A 528 4.66 -31.60 14.44
N ASP A 529 4.83 -30.46 13.74
CA ASP A 529 3.82 -29.40 13.67
C ASP A 529 2.54 -29.90 13.02
N VAL A 530 2.63 -30.62 11.90
CA VAL A 530 1.47 -31.15 11.18
C VAL A 530 0.72 -32.16 12.05
N VAL A 531 1.42 -33.08 12.71
CA VAL A 531 0.82 -34.05 13.64
C VAL A 531 0.16 -33.33 14.81
N TYR A 532 0.83 -32.34 15.41
CA TYR A 532 0.28 -31.52 16.47
C TYR A 532 -1.03 -30.82 16.05
N LEU A 533 -1.06 -30.21 14.86
CA LEU A 533 -2.24 -29.52 14.32
C LEU A 533 -3.37 -30.51 14.03
N LYS A 534 -3.10 -31.63 13.34
CA LYS A 534 -4.12 -32.66 13.04
C LYS A 534 -4.74 -33.21 14.32
N THR A 535 -3.92 -33.56 15.30
CA THR A 535 -4.37 -34.17 16.57
C THR A 535 -5.22 -33.21 17.41
N ASN A 536 -4.84 -31.92 17.46
CA ASN A 536 -5.51 -30.96 18.32
C ASN A 536 -6.67 -30.20 17.66
N LEU A 537 -6.71 -30.11 16.33
CA LEU A 537 -7.70 -29.33 15.59
C LEU A 537 -8.81 -30.18 14.96
N LEU A 538 -8.49 -31.35 14.38
CA LEU A 538 -9.47 -32.17 13.67
C LEU A 538 -10.48 -32.86 14.59
N GLY A 539 -10.38 -32.69 15.92
CA GLY A 539 -11.33 -33.20 16.91
C GLY A 539 -12.22 -32.15 17.57
N LYS A 540 -12.07 -30.84 17.25
CA LYS A 540 -12.81 -29.77 17.94
C LYS A 540 -13.65 -28.93 16.97
N PRO A 541 -14.97 -28.79 17.17
CA PRO A 541 -15.87 -28.09 16.25
C PRO A 541 -15.84 -26.55 16.38
N ILE A 542 -14.89 -25.98 17.13
CA ILE A 542 -14.84 -24.53 17.43
C ILE A 542 -14.33 -23.71 16.23
N PHE A 543 -13.63 -24.33 15.27
CA PHE A 543 -12.93 -23.63 14.19
C PHE A 543 -13.81 -23.39 12.96
N GLN A 544 -13.76 -22.17 12.44
CA GLN A 544 -14.48 -21.79 11.21
C GLN A 544 -13.52 -21.58 10.03
N LYS A 545 -12.37 -20.94 10.26
CA LYS A 545 -11.32 -20.75 9.24
C LYS A 545 -9.94 -20.85 9.87
N PHE A 546 -9.17 -21.87 9.51
CA PHE A 546 -7.82 -22.06 10.05
C PHE A 546 -6.81 -22.18 8.91
N ARG A 547 -6.06 -21.12 8.64
CA ARG A 547 -5.10 -21.02 7.55
C ARG A 547 -3.68 -20.82 8.06
N ILE A 548 -2.81 -21.76 7.75
CA ILE A 548 -1.36 -21.64 7.96
C ILE A 548 -0.68 -21.68 6.61
N SER A 549 0.01 -20.58 6.28
CA SER A 549 0.90 -20.53 5.13
C SER A 549 2.35 -20.72 5.59
N PHE A 550 3.22 -21.34 4.80
CA PHE A 550 4.64 -21.52 5.14
C PHE A 550 5.56 -21.39 3.93
N LEU A 551 6.85 -21.06 4.16
CA LEU A 551 7.82 -20.76 3.10
C LEU A 551 8.67 -21.95 2.71
N THR A 552 9.16 -22.66 3.72
CA THR A 552 10.01 -23.83 3.53
C THR A 552 9.40 -25.01 4.25
N SER A 553 9.66 -26.18 3.70
CA SER A 553 9.35 -27.45 4.33
C SER A 553 10.67 -28.09 4.74
N THR A 554 10.82 -28.48 6.00
CA THR A 554 11.85 -29.46 6.41
C THR A 554 11.32 -30.88 6.36
N ILE A 555 10.07 -31.07 5.92
CA ILE A 555 9.52 -32.38 5.64
C ILE A 555 10.17 -32.81 4.32
N ASP A 556 10.87 -33.95 4.37
CA ASP A 556 11.45 -34.62 3.19
C ASP A 556 10.35 -35.01 2.18
N GLU A 557 10.68 -35.82 1.17
CA GLU A 557 9.75 -36.36 0.16
C GLU A 557 8.46 -37.00 0.74
N SER A 558 8.37 -37.18 2.06
CA SER A 558 7.25 -37.67 2.87
C SER A 558 6.11 -36.66 3.15
N LEU A 559 6.19 -35.38 2.72
CA LEU A 559 5.07 -34.44 2.95
C LEU A 559 3.78 -34.94 2.30
N ASN A 560 3.87 -35.49 1.08
CA ASN A 560 2.74 -36.11 0.40
C ASN A 560 2.31 -37.43 1.07
N GLU A 561 3.21 -38.17 1.71
CA GLU A 561 2.86 -39.39 2.46
C GLU A 561 2.09 -39.08 3.76
N LEU A 562 2.42 -37.96 4.42
CA LEU A 562 1.87 -37.61 5.74
C LEU A 562 0.52 -36.88 5.67
N ILE A 563 0.36 -35.99 4.68
CA ILE A 563 -0.83 -35.16 4.51
C ILE A 563 -1.57 -35.38 3.19
N GLY A 564 -1.07 -36.27 2.33
CA GLY A 564 -1.66 -36.58 1.03
C GLY A 564 -1.24 -35.60 -0.06
N GLU A 565 -1.63 -35.91 -1.30
CA GLU A 565 -1.45 -35.01 -2.43
C GLU A 565 -2.18 -33.67 -2.20
N PRO A 566 -1.58 -32.53 -2.58
CA PRO A 566 -2.23 -31.23 -2.48
C PRO A 566 -3.51 -31.21 -3.31
N TYR A 567 -4.60 -30.76 -2.69
CA TYR A 567 -5.87 -30.55 -3.39
C TYR A 567 -5.73 -29.55 -4.54
N ARG A 568 -4.88 -28.52 -4.36
CA ARG A 568 -4.58 -27.54 -5.41
C ARG A 568 -3.09 -27.25 -5.47
N THR A 569 -2.51 -27.48 -6.64
CA THR A 569 -1.16 -27.04 -6.98
C THR A 569 -1.28 -25.89 -7.97
N VAL A 570 -0.80 -24.71 -7.57
CA VAL A 570 -0.59 -23.58 -8.48
C VAL A 570 0.90 -23.60 -8.85
N PRO A 571 1.24 -23.92 -10.11
CA PRO A 571 2.63 -24.00 -10.55
C PRO A 571 3.40 -22.74 -10.14
N ASN A 572 4.58 -22.92 -9.55
CA ASN A 572 5.50 -21.84 -9.15
C ASN A 572 5.02 -20.86 -8.07
N ILE A 573 3.81 -21.02 -7.55
CA ILE A 573 3.18 -20.07 -6.62
C ILE A 573 2.90 -20.74 -5.29
N LYS A 574 2.07 -21.78 -5.28
CA LYS A 574 1.62 -22.42 -4.02
C LYS A 574 1.11 -23.84 -4.18
N LYS A 575 1.31 -24.66 -3.16
CA LYS A 575 0.56 -25.92 -2.96
C LYS A 575 -0.39 -25.75 -1.78
N ALA A 576 -1.61 -26.24 -1.89
CA ALA A 576 -2.66 -26.07 -0.88
C ALA A 576 -3.36 -27.40 -0.57
N TRP A 577 -3.53 -27.65 0.73
CA TRP A 577 -4.23 -28.79 1.31
C TRP A 577 -5.45 -28.33 2.10
N TYR A 578 -6.55 -29.07 1.99
CA TYR A 578 -7.78 -28.83 2.75
C TYR A 578 -8.14 -30.07 3.56
N PHE A 579 -8.33 -29.89 4.86
CA PHE A 579 -8.76 -30.95 5.76
C PHE A 579 -10.14 -30.59 6.32
N ARG A 580 -11.14 -31.41 6.01
CA ARG A 580 -12.49 -31.21 6.53
C ARG A 580 -12.49 -31.45 8.04
N ILE A 581 -13.08 -30.52 8.79
CA ILE A 581 -13.28 -30.71 10.24
C ILE A 581 -14.52 -31.60 10.41
N PRO A 582 -14.42 -32.75 11.10
CA PRO A 582 -15.53 -33.67 11.31
C PRO A 582 -16.78 -32.96 11.85
N TYR A 583 -17.94 -33.37 11.34
CA TYR A 583 -19.26 -32.86 11.75
C TYR A 583 -19.49 -31.35 11.49
N THR A 584 -18.68 -30.73 10.63
CA THR A 584 -18.86 -29.34 10.18
C THR A 584 -18.73 -29.19 8.66
N GLU A 585 -19.10 -28.02 8.15
CA GLU A 585 -18.82 -27.58 6.77
C GLU A 585 -17.48 -26.83 6.64
N TYR A 586 -16.70 -26.74 7.72
CA TYR A 586 -15.46 -25.97 7.78
C TYR A 586 -14.23 -26.82 7.47
N TYR A 587 -13.18 -26.14 6.98
CA TYR A 587 -11.93 -26.77 6.55
C TYR A 587 -10.73 -26.07 7.16
N MET A 588 -9.77 -26.86 7.62
CA MET A 588 -8.41 -26.41 7.88
C MET A 588 -7.65 -26.33 6.56
N HIS A 589 -6.98 -25.20 6.33
CA HIS A 589 -6.23 -24.89 5.12
C HIS A 589 -4.74 -24.77 5.45
N ILE A 590 -3.93 -25.60 4.82
CA ILE A 590 -2.47 -25.54 4.90
C ILE A 590 -1.95 -25.18 3.51
N ALA A 591 -1.08 -24.19 3.41
CA ALA A 591 -0.57 -23.71 2.11
C ALA A 591 0.95 -23.51 2.14
N LEU A 592 1.66 -24.13 1.20
CA LEU A 592 3.09 -23.91 0.95
C LEU A 592 3.24 -22.83 -0.13
N ASP A 593 4.04 -21.80 0.12
CA ASP A 593 4.38 -20.72 -0.82
C ASP A 593 5.74 -21.01 -1.49
N ILE A 594 5.73 -21.28 -2.80
CA ILE A 594 6.86 -21.87 -3.55
C ILE A 594 7.73 -20.80 -4.24
N HIS A 595 7.29 -19.54 -4.29
CA HIS A 595 7.95 -18.48 -5.06
C HIS A 595 9.44 -18.30 -4.73
N ASN A 596 9.83 -18.49 -3.46
CA ASN A 596 11.22 -18.26 -3.02
C ASN A 596 12.18 -19.40 -3.40
N LEU A 597 11.69 -20.63 -3.53
CA LEU A 597 12.50 -21.81 -3.84
C LEU A 597 13.04 -21.74 -5.28
N ILE A 598 12.22 -21.22 -6.20
CA ILE A 598 12.59 -21.12 -7.62
C ILE A 598 13.63 -20.02 -7.83
N ILE A 599 13.48 -18.86 -7.17
CA ILE A 599 14.47 -17.78 -7.25
C ILE A 599 15.83 -18.29 -6.77
N LEU A 600 15.86 -19.06 -5.67
CA LEU A 600 17.10 -19.66 -5.18
C LEU A 600 17.67 -20.68 -6.16
N MET A 601 16.83 -21.50 -6.81
CA MET A 601 17.25 -22.48 -7.80
C MET A 601 17.79 -21.83 -9.09
N ILE A 602 17.15 -20.74 -9.56
CA ILE A 602 17.63 -19.94 -10.70
C ILE A 602 18.95 -19.27 -10.36
N LEU A 603 19.08 -18.65 -9.18
CA LEU A 603 20.33 -18.05 -8.73
C LEU A 603 21.45 -19.09 -8.62
N PHE A 604 21.13 -20.29 -8.14
CA PHE A 604 22.08 -21.41 -8.09
C PHE A 604 22.51 -21.84 -9.49
N LEU A 605 21.56 -22.02 -10.43
CA LEU A 605 21.84 -22.36 -11.82
C LEU A 605 22.69 -21.30 -12.54
N LEU A 606 22.39 -20.02 -12.32
CA LEU A 606 23.18 -18.91 -12.84
C LEU A 606 24.58 -18.89 -12.24
N PHE A 607 24.71 -19.16 -10.94
CA PHE A 607 26.00 -19.26 -10.27
C PHE A 607 26.82 -20.44 -10.80
N THR A 608 26.23 -21.63 -10.94
CA THR A 608 26.92 -22.79 -11.51
C THR A 608 27.32 -22.54 -12.97
N GLY A 609 26.45 -21.89 -13.76
CA GLY A 609 26.75 -21.47 -15.13
C GLY A 609 27.90 -20.47 -15.20
N LEU A 610 27.93 -19.48 -14.30
CA LEU A 610 29.02 -18.51 -14.20
C LEU A 610 30.33 -19.18 -13.81
N VAL A 611 30.32 -20.09 -12.83
CA VAL A 611 31.51 -20.86 -12.42
C VAL A 611 32.02 -21.71 -13.58
N ALA A 612 31.15 -22.40 -14.30
CA ALA A 612 31.53 -23.19 -15.48
C ALA A 612 32.12 -22.31 -16.60
N TYR A 613 31.51 -21.15 -16.87
CA TYR A 613 32.02 -20.18 -17.83
C TYR A 613 33.40 -19.65 -17.44
N LEU A 614 33.59 -19.24 -16.18
CA LEU A 614 34.87 -18.77 -15.69
C LEU A 614 35.94 -19.87 -15.71
N PHE A 615 35.58 -21.10 -15.35
CA PHE A 615 36.49 -22.26 -15.47
C PHE A 615 36.90 -22.50 -16.92
N HIS A 616 35.95 -22.42 -17.86
CA HIS A 616 36.24 -22.55 -19.28
C HIS A 616 37.20 -21.46 -19.78
N GLU A 617 36.88 -20.19 -19.53
CA GLU A 617 37.66 -19.05 -20.03
C GLU A 617 39.04 -18.91 -19.36
N LEU A 618 39.12 -19.10 -18.03
CA LEU A 618 40.33 -18.83 -17.27
C LEU A 618 41.28 -20.03 -17.17
N TYR A 619 40.76 -21.25 -17.30
CA TYR A 619 41.55 -22.48 -17.14
C TYR A 619 41.53 -23.34 -18.41
N TRP A 620 40.35 -23.79 -18.87
CA TRP A 620 40.26 -24.78 -19.96
C TRP A 620 40.83 -24.27 -21.29
N LYS A 621 40.50 -23.04 -21.71
CA LYS A 621 41.05 -22.41 -22.92
C LYS A 621 42.57 -22.23 -22.86
N ARG A 622 43.16 -22.19 -21.67
CA ARG A 622 44.56 -21.79 -21.45
C ARG A 622 45.51 -22.95 -21.15
N ARG A 623 45.00 -24.15 -20.91
CA ARG A 623 45.79 -25.31 -20.46
C ARG A 623 46.97 -25.71 -21.35
N ASN A 624 46.94 -25.34 -22.64
CA ASN A 624 47.99 -25.66 -23.63
C ASN A 624 48.71 -24.41 -24.16
N LEU A 625 48.54 -23.25 -23.53
CA LEU A 625 49.16 -22.00 -23.96
C LEU A 625 50.30 -21.61 -23.00
N PRO A 626 51.33 -20.90 -23.49
CA PRO A 626 52.37 -20.33 -22.63
C PRO A 626 51.78 -19.51 -21.47
N PRO A 627 52.41 -19.50 -20.29
CA PRO A 627 51.93 -18.77 -19.13
C PRO A 627 51.77 -17.28 -19.44
N GLY A 628 50.87 -16.59 -18.76
CA GLY A 628 50.62 -15.17 -19.03
C GLY A 628 49.58 -14.54 -18.11
N PRO A 629 49.36 -13.22 -18.22
CA PRO A 629 48.38 -12.50 -17.40
C PRO A 629 46.97 -13.08 -17.55
N ILE A 630 46.24 -13.16 -16.43
CA ILE A 630 44.86 -13.65 -16.40
C ILE A 630 43.96 -12.59 -17.03
N PRO A 631 43.29 -12.89 -18.16
CA PRO A 631 42.41 -11.94 -18.81
C PRO A 631 41.15 -11.69 -17.97
N ILE A 632 40.70 -10.44 -17.96
CA ILE A 632 39.38 -10.10 -17.41
C ILE A 632 38.33 -10.55 -18.45
N PRO A 633 37.24 -11.25 -18.04
CA PRO A 633 36.16 -11.60 -18.96
C PRO A 633 35.70 -10.39 -19.78
N LEU A 634 35.42 -10.60 -21.08
CA LEU A 634 35.02 -9.60 -22.09
C LEU A 634 36.10 -8.59 -22.54
N ILE A 635 36.99 -8.13 -21.65
CA ILE A 635 37.94 -7.03 -21.95
C ILE A 635 39.37 -7.55 -22.22
N GLY A 636 39.68 -8.77 -21.77
CA GLY A 636 41.01 -9.36 -21.87
C GLY A 636 42.01 -8.65 -20.95
N ASN A 637 43.22 -8.42 -21.45
CA ASN A 637 44.31 -7.75 -20.75
C ASN A 637 44.43 -6.25 -21.12
N MET A 638 43.47 -5.68 -21.87
CA MET A 638 43.52 -4.28 -22.31
C MET A 638 43.58 -3.29 -21.14
N LEU A 639 42.93 -3.59 -20.02
CA LEU A 639 42.95 -2.71 -18.85
C LEU A 639 44.38 -2.48 -18.34
N GLY A 640 45.21 -3.53 -18.32
CA GLY A 640 46.62 -3.41 -17.91
C GLY A 640 47.43 -2.50 -18.85
N LEU A 641 47.16 -2.58 -20.15
CA LEU A 641 47.82 -1.79 -21.19
C LEU A 641 47.44 -0.31 -21.17
N VAL A 642 46.18 -0.01 -20.81
CA VAL A 642 45.69 1.37 -20.71
C VAL A 642 46.15 2.04 -19.42
N MET A 643 46.21 1.28 -18.31
CA MET A 643 46.60 1.83 -17.00
C MET A 643 48.10 2.11 -16.88
N GLU A 644 48.96 1.38 -17.58
CA GLU A 644 50.41 1.60 -17.57
C GLU A 644 50.84 2.40 -18.80
N LYS A 645 51.08 3.70 -18.63
CA LYS A 645 51.62 4.56 -19.68
C LYS A 645 53.15 4.69 -19.57
N PRO A 646 53.88 4.62 -20.68
CA PRO A 646 53.44 4.20 -22.02
C PRO A 646 53.21 2.68 -22.09
N GLY A 647 52.22 2.24 -22.87
CA GLY A 647 51.68 0.86 -22.86
C GLY A 647 52.70 -0.28 -23.01
N TYR A 648 53.89 0.00 -23.55
CA TYR A 648 54.99 -0.97 -23.68
C TYR A 648 55.62 -1.38 -22.33
N GLU A 649 55.50 -0.56 -21.28
CA GLU A 649 55.98 -0.92 -19.93
C GLU A 649 55.19 -2.10 -19.35
N CYS A 650 53.92 -2.25 -19.75
CA CYS A 650 53.09 -3.39 -19.36
C CYS A 650 53.66 -4.71 -19.91
N PHE A 651 54.05 -4.71 -21.19
CA PHE A 651 54.71 -5.85 -21.82
C PHE A 651 56.07 -6.15 -21.16
N ARG A 652 56.84 -5.12 -20.80
CA ARG A 652 58.13 -5.29 -20.10
C ARG A 652 57.98 -5.98 -18.75
N ARG A 653 56.95 -5.59 -17.98
CA ARG A 653 56.62 -6.21 -16.69
C ARG A 653 56.14 -7.66 -16.86
N TRP A 654 55.33 -7.93 -17.88
CA TRP A 654 54.87 -9.28 -18.18
C TRP A 654 56.02 -10.18 -18.63
N THR A 655 56.96 -9.69 -19.46
CA THR A 655 58.19 -10.42 -19.81
C THR A 655 58.99 -10.79 -18.57
N LYS A 656 59.18 -9.85 -17.63
CA LYS A 656 59.90 -10.12 -16.37
C LYS A 656 59.21 -11.20 -15.51
N LYS A 657 57.88 -11.32 -15.59
CA LYS A 657 57.07 -12.22 -14.76
C LYS A 657 56.82 -13.59 -15.40
N TYR A 658 56.62 -13.65 -16.71
CA TYR A 658 56.19 -14.85 -17.43
C TYR A 658 57.26 -15.38 -18.41
N GLY A 659 58.38 -14.69 -18.57
CA GLY A 659 59.49 -15.08 -19.45
C GLY A 659 59.41 -14.44 -20.84
N ASP A 660 60.28 -14.88 -21.75
CA ASP A 660 60.42 -14.30 -23.09
C ASP A 660 59.27 -14.66 -24.04
N ILE A 661 58.43 -15.62 -23.66
CA ILE A 661 57.25 -16.08 -24.40
C ILE A 661 56.06 -16.18 -23.44
N TYR A 662 55.00 -15.41 -23.69
CA TYR A 662 53.78 -15.44 -22.88
C TYR A 662 52.53 -15.12 -23.69
N THR A 663 51.38 -15.58 -23.17
CA THR A 663 50.07 -15.40 -23.83
C THR A 663 49.29 -14.25 -23.20
N PHE A 664 48.72 -13.38 -24.03
CA PHE A 664 47.79 -12.33 -23.60
C PHE A 664 46.60 -12.20 -24.55
N TRP A 665 45.52 -11.56 -24.10
CA TRP A 665 44.25 -11.45 -24.81
C TRP A 665 43.86 -9.98 -24.96
N LEU A 666 43.35 -9.57 -26.13
CA LEU A 666 42.92 -8.21 -26.40
C LEU A 666 41.49 -8.20 -26.95
N GLY A 667 40.54 -7.61 -26.19
CA GLY A 667 39.26 -7.12 -26.70
C GLY A 667 38.48 -8.02 -27.67
N GLU A 668 37.68 -7.42 -28.56
CA GLU A 668 36.59 -8.03 -29.34
C GLU A 668 36.96 -9.16 -30.35
N LEU A 669 38.18 -9.69 -30.32
CA LEU A 669 38.53 -10.94 -31.01
C LEU A 669 38.60 -12.07 -29.96
N LYS A 670 37.41 -12.50 -29.51
CA LYS A 670 37.20 -13.40 -28.35
C LYS A 670 37.97 -14.74 -28.38
N ASP A 671 38.51 -15.15 -29.53
CA ASP A 671 39.05 -16.50 -29.72
C ASP A 671 40.50 -16.54 -30.25
N VAL A 672 41.20 -15.40 -30.33
CA VAL A 672 42.59 -15.38 -30.81
C VAL A 672 43.55 -15.03 -29.66
N PRO A 673 44.25 -16.02 -29.07
CA PRO A 673 45.32 -15.74 -28.13
C PRO A 673 46.49 -15.09 -28.86
N TYR A 674 47.03 -13.99 -28.31
CA TYR A 674 48.25 -13.38 -28.82
C TYR A 674 49.44 -13.93 -28.04
N VAL A 675 50.40 -14.52 -28.76
CA VAL A 675 51.68 -14.96 -28.18
C VAL A 675 52.70 -13.86 -28.43
N TYR A 676 53.18 -13.24 -27.36
CA TYR A 676 54.27 -12.27 -27.44
C TYR A 676 55.61 -13.01 -27.35
N ARG A 677 56.53 -12.74 -28.27
CA ARG A 677 57.92 -13.22 -28.24
C ARG A 677 58.86 -12.04 -28.31
N VAL A 678 59.79 -11.95 -27.36
CA VAL A 678 60.87 -10.96 -27.40
C VAL A 678 61.84 -11.35 -28.52
N ALA A 679 61.99 -10.50 -29.55
CA ALA A 679 63.05 -10.65 -30.53
C ALA A 679 64.40 -10.30 -29.87
N GLU A 680 65.44 -11.07 -30.20
CA GLU A 680 66.76 -11.05 -29.55
C GLU A 680 67.27 -9.65 -29.22
N LYS A 681 67.80 -9.49 -28.00
CA LYS A 681 68.55 -8.31 -27.58
C LYS A 681 69.77 -8.16 -28.49
N TYR A 682 69.73 -7.21 -29.42
CA TYR A 682 70.94 -6.62 -29.99
C TYR A 682 71.53 -5.61 -29.02
#